data_AF-A0A7Z9XKF2-F1
#
_entry.id   AF-A0A7Z9XKF2-F1
#
_cell.length_a   1.000
_cell.length_b   1.000
_cell.length_c   1.000
_cell.angle_alpha   90.00
_cell.angle_beta   90.00
_cell.angle_gamma   90.00
#
_symmetry.space_group_name_H-M   'P 1'
#
loop_
_entity.id
_entity.type
_entity.pdbx_description
1 polymer ?
#
loop_
_entity_poly.entity_id
_entity_poly.type
_entity_poly.pdbx_seq_one_letter_code
_entity_poly.pdbx_strand_id
1 'polypeptide(L)'
;MKRVFPLLLLLSILLLAAALRFYRLDGQSFWADEGNSVALAEKSAGEIVAAAAADIHPPAYYLLLKAWGRVFGLDEKGARSLSAVLGVVVALGVYLAGAMLKNRRTGLLAALLAALNPFLIYYSQESRMYQLLALTGVFSVWAFWHWVTEAPRWTPGPPRVASLVYLVFVTLGLYTHYAFPIHLITLNIAFLIWLALTAGDRKRKGMYALYWGGLQGLAALLFLPWLPTALHQLAVWPRPEVALNGVQALVAAFQLFTCGPIPCPIHPLAQIATALFAVAIIGWGLGWQWRHKGLTWGRLALPVLWLLLPMAAMLISGAFTPAFFKFLILALPAYLLLLALGLDGVGMASWRRSRGFMRGEHRDGAAIRAYALTSILFLLLALPALPSLNTYYHDPAVARDDYRGIAAYIKAVAGPDDAVILVAPGQIDVFNRYDHGPAALYPLPDSRPMNQARTEAALQAILARSHRIFAIYWATEQADPEGFIESYLGQHAFKAWDAWVGRLRFVAYSAAPPPDLVPFEQPVRFGERILLEAAGYSRDPLQPGDIARVRLAWLATAPLETRYKITLQLLDPANQVMAQVDSEPNGGAHPTTSWRPGETIPDGYGLAIPLATPPGHYPLILAVYDAATGARLLVSGEGAQGDCLVLGDVTLVPPAQAPPLAILSIRYPAEGIRAPFRFLGHNRYKQGFAHAPDTPLQPGDILHLTTFWQALQPPEGDYRFEFRLDDVPLGRFHLAGPEYPTSQWQPDLPWRGEHAVVLPPELATGREHRLSLQLLDPNGRPLGEPIELTPRLRY
;
A
#
# COMPACT_ATOMS: atom_id res chain seq x y z
N MET A 1 -9.13 19.83 42.17
CA MET A 1 -8.02 19.26 41.36
C MET A 1 -8.01 17.72 41.27
N LYS A 2 -8.07 16.93 42.37
CA LYS A 2 -7.91 15.44 42.34
C LYS A 2 -8.89 14.66 41.42
N ARG A 3 -10.13 15.14 41.20
CA ARG A 3 -11.10 14.50 40.28
C ARG A 3 -10.97 14.96 38.83
N VAL A 4 -10.39 16.13 38.60
CA VAL A 4 -10.28 16.77 37.27
C VAL A 4 -9.07 16.22 36.50
N PHE A 5 -7.95 15.96 37.19
CA PHE A 5 -6.72 15.51 36.55
C PHE A 5 -6.86 14.21 35.73
N PRO A 6 -7.51 13.13 36.21
CA PRO A 6 -7.71 11.92 35.40
C PRO A 6 -8.59 12.14 34.17
N LEU A 7 -9.54 13.09 34.24
CA LEU A 7 -10.40 13.44 33.11
C LEU A 7 -9.61 14.22 32.06
N LEU A 8 -8.78 15.19 32.48
CA LEU A 8 -7.87 15.90 31.58
C LEU A 8 -6.89 14.94 30.91
N LEU A 9 -6.31 14.00 31.66
CA LEU A 9 -5.41 13.01 31.10
C LEU A 9 -6.11 12.08 30.09
N LEU A 10 -7.32 11.61 30.40
CA LEU A 10 -8.12 10.85 29.44
C LEU A 10 -8.41 11.67 28.18
N LEU A 11 -8.81 12.94 28.34
CA LEU A 11 -9.06 13.84 27.22
C LEU A 11 -7.80 13.99 26.35
N SER A 12 -6.63 14.19 26.96
CA SER A 12 -5.36 14.25 26.23
C SER A 12 -5.05 12.95 25.48
N ILE A 13 -5.34 11.78 26.07
CA ILE A 13 -5.17 10.48 25.40
C ILE A 13 -6.13 10.35 24.21
N LEU A 14 -7.40 10.77 24.36
CA LEU A 14 -8.38 10.73 23.28
C LEU A 14 -8.05 11.72 22.15
N LEU A 15 -7.54 12.90 22.48
CA LEU A 15 -7.03 13.87 21.51
C LEU A 15 -5.82 13.33 20.75
N LEU A 16 -4.89 12.65 21.44
CA LEU A 16 -3.79 11.94 20.80
C LEU A 16 -4.29 10.81 19.89
N ALA A 17 -5.26 10.01 20.35
CA ALA A 17 -5.87 8.95 19.57
C ALA A 17 -6.54 9.51 18.30
N ALA A 18 -7.22 10.65 18.41
CA ALA A 18 -7.83 11.37 17.30
C ALA A 18 -6.77 11.94 16.35
N ALA A 19 -5.74 12.62 16.86
CA ALA A 19 -4.66 13.18 16.05
C ALA A 19 -4.01 12.12 15.16
N LEU A 20 -3.67 10.95 15.72
CA LEU A 20 -3.09 9.84 14.95
C LEU A 20 -4.09 9.27 13.93
N ARG A 21 -5.35 9.06 14.30
CA ARG A 21 -6.36 8.46 13.39
C ARG A 21 -6.82 9.40 12.27
N PHE A 22 -6.80 10.71 12.49
CA PHE A 22 -7.22 11.70 11.50
C PHE A 22 -6.05 12.25 10.65
N TYR A 23 -4.81 11.95 11.03
CA TYR A 23 -3.64 12.39 10.27
C TYR A 23 -3.60 11.76 8.87
N ARG A 24 -3.61 12.58 7.82
CA ARG A 24 -3.54 12.15 6.40
C ARG A 24 -4.61 11.11 6.00
N LEU A 25 -5.87 11.30 6.40
CA LEU A 25 -6.97 10.40 5.98
C LEU A 25 -7.13 10.27 4.45
N ASP A 26 -6.74 11.27 3.68
CA ASP A 26 -6.70 11.30 2.20
C ASP A 26 -5.31 11.05 1.62
N GLY A 27 -4.32 10.72 2.46
CA GLY A 27 -2.94 10.56 2.05
C GLY A 27 -2.73 9.42 1.06
N GLN A 28 -3.62 8.43 1.07
CA GLN A 28 -3.65 7.29 0.15
C GLN A 28 -5.01 7.25 -0.56
N SER A 29 -5.06 6.78 -1.80
CA SER A 29 -6.32 6.51 -2.51
C SER A 29 -7.12 5.41 -1.82
N PHE A 30 -8.40 5.29 -2.17
CA PHE A 30 -9.13 4.04 -1.97
C PHE A 30 -8.47 2.89 -2.75
N TRP A 31 -8.36 1.74 -2.08
CA TRP A 31 -8.12 0.45 -2.74
C TRP A 31 -9.46 -0.27 -2.96
N ALA A 32 -9.43 -1.42 -3.64
CA ALA A 32 -10.62 -2.12 -4.13
C ALA A 32 -11.72 -2.33 -3.05
N ASP A 33 -11.36 -2.85 -1.88
CA ASP A 33 -12.31 -3.13 -0.79
C ASP A 33 -12.98 -1.87 -0.22
N GLU A 34 -12.24 -0.76 -0.11
CA GLU A 34 -12.80 0.51 0.34
C GLU A 34 -13.70 1.12 -0.73
N GLY A 35 -13.27 1.12 -1.99
CA GLY A 35 -14.08 1.59 -3.11
C GLY A 35 -15.41 0.85 -3.22
N ASN A 36 -15.41 -0.48 -3.06
CA ASN A 36 -16.62 -1.28 -3.03
C ASN A 36 -17.55 -0.88 -1.86
N SER A 37 -16.99 -0.68 -0.66
CA SER A 37 -17.77 -0.29 0.52
C SER A 37 -18.45 1.08 0.33
N VAL A 38 -17.75 2.00 -0.33
CA VAL A 38 -18.27 3.33 -0.66
C VAL A 38 -19.31 3.26 -1.78
N ALA A 39 -19.06 2.52 -2.85
CA ALA A 39 -20.02 2.31 -3.94
C ALA A 39 -21.32 1.66 -3.44
N LEU A 40 -21.23 0.74 -2.46
CA LEU A 40 -22.42 0.19 -1.79
C LEU A 40 -23.17 1.28 -1.01
N ALA A 41 -22.46 2.14 -0.27
CA ALA A 41 -23.08 3.21 0.54
C ALA A 41 -23.84 4.26 -0.30
N GLU A 42 -23.51 4.38 -1.58
CA GLU A 42 -24.23 5.24 -2.54
C GLU A 42 -25.63 4.69 -2.87
N LYS A 43 -25.80 3.37 -2.94
CA LYS A 43 -27.07 2.69 -3.26
C LYS A 43 -28.16 2.91 -2.21
N SER A 44 -29.43 2.64 -2.54
CA SER A 44 -30.52 2.71 -1.57
C SER A 44 -30.32 1.70 -0.42
N ALA A 45 -30.98 1.92 0.72
CA ALA A 45 -30.82 1.01 1.87
C ALA A 45 -31.25 -0.43 1.55
N GLY A 46 -32.30 -0.61 0.71
CA GLY A 46 -32.74 -1.94 0.27
C GLY A 46 -31.70 -2.63 -0.62
N GLU A 47 -31.10 -1.89 -1.56
CA GLU A 47 -30.02 -2.41 -2.41
C GLU A 47 -28.76 -2.73 -1.62
N ILE A 48 -28.43 -1.95 -0.58
CA ILE A 48 -27.33 -2.26 0.34
C ILE A 48 -27.58 -3.60 1.03
N VAL A 49 -28.79 -3.81 1.56
CA VAL A 49 -29.14 -5.06 2.26
C VAL A 49 -29.12 -6.24 1.29
N ALA A 50 -29.63 -6.07 0.06
CA ALA A 50 -29.60 -7.11 -0.96
C ALA A 50 -28.18 -7.44 -1.42
N ALA A 51 -27.34 -6.42 -1.67
CA ALA A 51 -25.95 -6.63 -2.05
C ALA A 51 -25.13 -7.25 -0.93
N ALA A 52 -25.32 -6.80 0.32
CA ALA A 52 -24.68 -7.38 1.50
C ALA A 52 -25.12 -8.84 1.73
N ALA A 53 -26.30 -9.24 1.25
CA ALA A 53 -26.75 -10.64 1.34
C ALA A 53 -26.03 -11.56 0.35
N ALA A 54 -25.51 -10.99 -0.74
CA ALA A 54 -24.66 -11.67 -1.72
C ALA A 54 -23.15 -11.55 -1.39
N ASP A 55 -22.79 -10.70 -0.42
CA ASP A 55 -21.44 -10.52 0.12
C ASP A 55 -21.30 -11.27 1.48
N ILE A 56 -20.08 -11.28 1.99
CA ILE A 56 -19.72 -11.92 3.26
C ILE A 56 -19.68 -10.98 4.45
N HIS A 57 -20.00 -9.72 4.22
CA HIS A 57 -20.10 -8.71 5.25
C HIS A 57 -21.57 -8.34 5.46
N PRO A 58 -22.12 -8.52 6.67
CA PRO A 58 -23.47 -8.09 6.97
C PRO A 58 -23.65 -6.55 6.88
N PRO A 59 -24.90 -6.06 6.78
CA PRO A 59 -25.18 -4.72 6.24
C PRO A 59 -24.90 -3.54 7.19
N ALA A 60 -24.62 -3.73 8.49
CA ALA A 60 -24.62 -2.62 9.44
C ALA A 60 -23.59 -1.53 9.10
N TYR A 61 -22.39 -1.93 8.70
CA TYR A 61 -21.35 -0.96 8.39
C TYR A 61 -21.70 -0.13 7.16
N TYR A 62 -22.20 -0.75 6.10
CA TYR A 62 -22.58 -0.06 4.87
C TYR A 62 -23.75 0.91 5.09
N LEU A 63 -24.75 0.52 5.88
CA LEU A 63 -25.87 1.40 6.26
C LEU A 63 -25.40 2.58 7.12
N LEU A 64 -24.47 2.34 8.05
CA LEU A 64 -23.87 3.40 8.86
C LEU A 64 -23.03 4.35 8.00
N LEU A 65 -22.23 3.81 7.08
CA LEU A 65 -21.43 4.59 6.13
C LEU A 65 -22.31 5.44 5.21
N LYS A 66 -23.44 4.90 4.74
CA LYS A 66 -24.44 5.69 3.99
C LYS A 66 -24.96 6.87 4.80
N ALA A 67 -25.36 6.64 6.04
CA ALA A 67 -25.89 7.70 6.89
C ALA A 67 -24.82 8.75 7.20
N TRP A 68 -23.58 8.31 7.47
CA TRP A 68 -22.43 9.17 7.72
C TRP A 68 -22.04 10.03 6.50
N GLY A 69 -22.01 9.40 5.32
CA GLY A 69 -21.64 10.04 4.06
C GLY A 69 -22.57 11.16 3.63
N ARG A 70 -23.82 11.18 4.12
CA ARG A 70 -24.74 12.32 3.92
C ARG A 70 -24.28 13.60 4.60
N VAL A 71 -23.47 13.50 5.64
CA VAL A 71 -22.98 14.65 6.43
C VAL A 71 -21.53 14.99 6.09
N PHE A 72 -20.68 13.97 5.97
CA PHE A 72 -19.23 14.15 5.83
C PHE A 72 -18.70 13.87 4.42
N GLY A 73 -19.56 13.42 3.49
CA GLY A 73 -19.15 12.98 2.16
C GLY A 73 -18.68 11.52 2.11
N LEU A 74 -18.54 11.01 0.89
CA LEU A 74 -18.05 9.67 0.59
C LEU A 74 -16.68 9.70 -0.13
N ASP A 75 -16.00 10.84 -0.14
CA ASP A 75 -14.58 10.95 -0.53
C ASP A 75 -13.66 10.26 0.51
N GLU A 76 -12.35 10.17 0.25
CA GLU A 76 -11.43 9.43 1.14
C GLU A 76 -11.48 9.96 2.58
N LYS A 77 -11.56 11.28 2.76
CA LYS A 77 -11.67 11.90 4.10
C LYS A 77 -13.00 11.56 4.76
N GLY A 78 -14.11 11.82 4.07
CA GLY A 78 -15.45 11.66 4.59
C GLY A 78 -15.74 10.22 4.98
N ALA A 79 -15.46 9.28 4.09
CA ALA A 79 -15.73 7.86 4.33
C ALA A 79 -14.85 7.29 5.47
N ARG A 80 -13.53 7.56 5.47
CA ARG A 80 -12.63 7.05 6.50
C ARG A 80 -12.83 7.72 7.85
N SER A 81 -13.36 8.95 7.89
CA SER A 81 -13.63 9.65 9.15
C SER A 81 -14.61 8.89 10.06
N LEU A 82 -15.55 8.11 9.49
CA LEU A 82 -16.40 7.20 10.28
C LEU A 82 -15.55 6.22 11.08
N SER A 83 -14.67 5.48 10.40
CA SER A 83 -13.77 4.51 11.03
C SER A 83 -12.81 5.17 12.02
N ALA A 84 -12.37 6.40 11.74
CA ALA A 84 -11.51 7.17 12.64
C ALA A 84 -12.23 7.53 13.95
N VAL A 85 -13.48 8.01 13.87
CA VAL A 85 -14.32 8.28 15.05
C VAL A 85 -14.56 7.00 15.84
N LEU A 86 -14.94 5.90 15.16
CA LEU A 86 -15.13 4.61 15.82
C LEU A 86 -13.85 4.16 16.54
N GLY A 87 -12.67 4.35 15.93
CA GLY A 87 -11.38 4.03 16.54
C GLY A 87 -11.05 4.86 17.80
N VAL A 88 -11.42 6.14 17.84
CA VAL A 88 -11.30 6.97 19.05
C VAL A 88 -12.25 6.47 20.14
N VAL A 89 -13.48 6.11 19.76
CA VAL A 89 -14.49 5.57 20.67
C VAL A 89 -14.09 4.18 21.19
N VAL A 90 -13.38 3.37 20.40
CA VAL A 90 -12.75 2.13 20.85
C VAL A 90 -11.73 2.41 21.96
N ALA A 91 -10.87 3.43 21.82
CA ALA A 91 -9.92 3.80 22.87
C ALA A 91 -10.63 4.21 24.17
N LEU A 92 -11.76 4.94 24.08
CA LEU A 92 -12.63 5.23 25.21
C LEU A 92 -13.27 3.95 25.79
N GLY A 93 -13.76 3.04 24.94
CA GLY A 93 -14.29 1.74 25.36
C GLY A 93 -13.26 0.94 26.15
N VAL A 94 -12.00 0.92 25.69
CA VAL A 94 -10.88 0.26 26.37
C VAL A 94 -10.57 0.94 27.72
N TYR A 95 -10.61 2.28 27.79
CA TYR A 95 -10.53 3.00 29.07
C TYR A 95 -11.62 2.53 30.05
N LEU A 96 -12.88 2.54 29.62
CA LEU A 96 -14.03 2.20 30.45
C LEU A 96 -13.97 0.75 30.91
N ALA A 97 -13.60 -0.16 30.02
CA ALA A 97 -13.38 -1.57 30.27
C ALA A 97 -12.28 -1.77 31.33
N GLY A 98 -11.12 -1.13 31.18
CA GLY A 98 -10.01 -1.21 32.15
C GLY A 98 -10.31 -0.56 33.50
N ALA A 99 -11.05 0.56 33.49
CA ALA A 99 -11.50 1.24 34.70
C ALA A 99 -12.44 0.37 35.53
N MET A 100 -13.30 -0.40 34.86
CA MET A 100 -14.24 -1.30 35.50
C MET A 100 -13.63 -2.64 35.90
N LEU A 101 -12.67 -3.13 35.12
CA LEU A 101 -11.90 -4.33 35.45
C LEU A 101 -11.19 -4.14 36.80
N LYS A 102 -10.49 -3.02 36.99
CA LYS A 102 -9.71 -2.76 38.22
C LYS A 102 -9.86 -1.34 38.75
N ASN A 103 -9.35 -0.33 38.03
CA ASN A 103 -9.34 1.05 38.48
C ASN A 103 -9.04 2.03 37.33
N ARG A 104 -9.26 3.33 37.55
CA ARG A 104 -9.03 4.40 36.56
C ARG A 104 -7.61 4.41 35.99
N ARG A 105 -6.58 4.06 36.77
CA ARG A 105 -5.19 4.01 36.31
C ARG A 105 -4.99 2.90 35.29
N THR A 106 -5.54 1.70 35.54
CA THR A 106 -5.56 0.60 34.56
C THR A 106 -6.29 1.03 33.28
N GLY A 107 -7.43 1.72 33.41
CA GLY A 107 -8.15 2.28 32.27
C GLY A 107 -7.30 3.27 31.46
N LEU A 108 -6.63 4.22 32.11
CA LEU A 108 -5.78 5.21 31.43
C LEU A 108 -4.59 4.55 30.71
N LEU A 109 -3.94 3.56 31.33
CA LEU A 109 -2.86 2.81 30.69
C LEU A 109 -3.35 2.03 29.46
N ALA A 110 -4.51 1.37 29.57
CA ALA A 110 -5.10 0.62 28.46
C ALA A 110 -5.51 1.54 27.30
N ALA A 111 -6.07 2.71 27.61
CA ALA A 111 -6.46 3.71 26.64
C ALA A 111 -5.25 4.31 25.90
N LEU A 112 -4.16 4.58 26.63
CA LEU A 112 -2.93 5.09 26.03
C LEU A 112 -2.26 4.03 25.13
N LEU A 113 -2.25 2.76 25.54
CA LEU A 113 -1.83 1.66 24.67
C LEU A 113 -2.70 1.57 23.41
N ALA A 114 -4.03 1.69 23.55
CA ALA A 114 -4.96 1.68 22.40
C ALA A 114 -4.80 2.92 21.49
N ALA A 115 -4.49 4.08 22.05
CA ALA A 115 -4.28 5.31 21.31
C ALA A 115 -3.10 5.19 20.34
N LEU A 116 -2.00 4.57 20.79
CA LEU A 116 -0.75 4.41 20.04
C LEU A 116 -0.68 3.12 19.21
N ASN A 117 -1.63 2.20 19.35
CA ASN A 117 -1.52 0.87 18.74
C ASN A 117 -1.67 0.92 17.21
N PRO A 118 -0.66 0.48 16.42
CA PRO A 118 -0.70 0.54 14.96
C PRO A 118 -1.83 -0.28 14.33
N PHE A 119 -2.22 -1.42 14.93
CA PHE A 119 -3.32 -2.24 14.42
C PHE A 119 -4.66 -1.49 14.51
N LEU A 120 -4.95 -0.82 15.63
CA LEU A 120 -6.13 0.04 15.74
C LEU A 120 -6.03 1.27 14.85
N ILE A 121 -4.85 1.88 14.70
CA ILE A 121 -4.69 3.07 13.85
C ILE A 121 -4.92 2.73 12.37
N TYR A 122 -4.30 1.66 11.87
CA TYR A 122 -4.41 1.22 10.47
C TYR A 122 -5.88 1.05 10.05
N TYR A 123 -6.66 0.30 10.82
CA TYR A 123 -8.08 0.05 10.51
C TYR A 123 -8.99 1.24 10.85
N SER A 124 -8.49 2.24 11.60
CA SER A 124 -9.20 3.51 11.77
C SER A 124 -9.11 4.38 10.51
N GLN A 125 -8.16 4.12 9.62
CA GLN A 125 -7.98 4.81 8.34
C GLN A 125 -8.37 3.92 7.15
N GLU A 126 -9.40 3.11 7.36
CA GLU A 126 -9.97 2.25 6.34
C GLU A 126 -11.49 2.32 6.41
N SER A 127 -12.17 2.63 5.30
CA SER A 127 -13.64 2.68 5.22
C SER A 127 -14.23 1.26 5.15
N ARG A 128 -13.94 0.48 6.20
CA ARG A 128 -14.35 -0.92 6.40
C ARG A 128 -14.84 -1.16 7.85
N MET A 129 -15.50 -2.28 8.06
CA MET A 129 -16.23 -2.62 9.29
C MET A 129 -15.37 -2.96 10.52
N TYR A 130 -14.04 -3.01 10.42
CA TYR A 130 -13.17 -3.54 11.48
C TYR A 130 -13.22 -2.72 12.78
N GLN A 131 -13.26 -1.38 12.70
CA GLN A 131 -13.41 -0.56 13.90
C GLN A 131 -14.79 -0.69 14.54
N LEU A 132 -15.84 -0.85 13.73
CA LEU A 132 -17.18 -1.16 14.25
C LEU A 132 -17.20 -2.51 14.97
N LEU A 133 -16.46 -3.50 14.45
CA LEU A 133 -16.30 -4.81 15.09
C LEU A 133 -15.55 -4.71 16.44
N ALA A 134 -14.44 -3.96 16.49
CA ALA A 134 -13.72 -3.71 17.73
C ALA A 134 -14.59 -2.97 18.77
N LEU A 135 -15.38 -2.00 18.31
CA LEU A 135 -16.28 -1.20 19.13
C LEU A 135 -17.39 -2.05 19.74
N THR A 136 -18.08 -2.87 18.93
CA THR A 136 -19.11 -3.79 19.42
C THR A 136 -18.53 -4.81 20.41
N GLY A 137 -17.30 -5.28 20.16
CA GLY A 137 -16.57 -6.15 21.08
C GLY A 137 -16.30 -5.51 22.45
N VAL A 138 -15.73 -4.30 22.49
CA VAL A 138 -15.35 -3.66 23.76
C VAL A 138 -16.55 -3.16 24.57
N PHE A 139 -17.58 -2.62 23.92
CA PHE A 139 -18.77 -2.13 24.63
C PHE A 139 -19.68 -3.26 25.11
N SER A 140 -19.72 -4.41 24.43
CA SER A 140 -20.39 -5.60 24.96
C SER A 140 -19.67 -6.15 26.20
N VAL A 141 -18.34 -6.14 26.25
CA VAL A 141 -17.55 -6.50 27.44
C VAL A 141 -17.77 -5.51 28.58
N TRP A 142 -17.75 -4.21 28.30
CA TRP A 142 -18.06 -3.18 29.29
C TRP A 142 -19.47 -3.40 29.86
N ALA A 143 -20.48 -3.56 29.01
CA ALA A 143 -21.85 -3.79 29.47
C ALA A 143 -21.98 -5.08 30.29
N PHE A 144 -21.29 -6.17 29.88
CA PHE A 144 -21.22 -7.41 30.64
C PHE A 144 -20.65 -7.20 32.04
N TRP A 145 -19.52 -6.51 32.17
CA TRP A 145 -18.90 -6.25 33.47
C TRP A 145 -19.76 -5.38 34.38
N HIS A 146 -20.47 -4.42 33.80
CA HIS A 146 -21.45 -3.61 34.52
C HIS A 146 -22.59 -4.50 35.02
N TRP A 147 -23.11 -5.37 34.14
CA TRP A 147 -24.18 -6.30 34.45
C TRP A 147 -23.81 -7.23 35.61
N VAL A 148 -22.67 -7.93 35.55
CA VAL A 148 -22.25 -8.88 36.61
C VAL A 148 -21.82 -8.21 37.91
N THR A 149 -21.47 -6.91 37.87
CA THR A 149 -21.10 -6.14 39.07
C THR A 149 -22.34 -5.60 39.78
N GLU A 150 -23.37 -5.19 39.02
CA GLU A 150 -24.60 -4.61 39.58
C GLU A 150 -25.70 -5.63 39.86
N ALA A 151 -25.77 -6.73 39.12
CA ALA A 151 -26.82 -7.74 39.29
C ALA A 151 -26.97 -8.24 40.75
N PRO A 152 -25.90 -8.46 41.54
CA PRO A 152 -26.04 -8.82 42.96
C PRO A 152 -26.64 -7.74 43.86
N ARG A 153 -26.64 -6.47 43.41
CA ARG A 153 -27.10 -5.30 44.18
C ARG A 153 -28.54 -4.92 43.87
N TRP A 154 -29.09 -5.38 42.76
CA TRP A 154 -30.46 -5.03 42.35
C TRP A 154 -31.49 -6.02 42.89
N THR A 155 -32.52 -5.47 43.55
CA THR A 155 -33.79 -6.15 43.79
C THR A 155 -34.92 -5.22 43.36
N PRO A 156 -35.78 -5.58 42.38
CA PRO A 156 -35.99 -6.90 41.78
C PRO A 156 -35.64 -7.07 40.28
N GLY A 157 -34.91 -6.14 39.61
CA GLY A 157 -34.71 -6.18 38.15
C GLY A 157 -33.24 -6.20 37.68
N PRO A 158 -32.97 -6.52 36.40
CA PRO A 158 -31.62 -6.43 35.84
C PRO A 158 -31.19 -4.96 35.68
N PRO A 159 -29.87 -4.68 35.62
CA PRO A 159 -29.36 -3.34 35.36
C PRO A 159 -29.73 -2.89 33.94
N ARG A 160 -30.82 -2.12 33.82
CA ARG A 160 -31.48 -1.79 32.54
C ARG A 160 -30.55 -1.16 31.51
N VAL A 161 -29.71 -0.21 31.93
CA VAL A 161 -28.76 0.46 31.03
C VAL A 161 -27.71 -0.53 30.50
N ALA A 162 -27.13 -1.36 31.37
CA ALA A 162 -26.18 -2.38 30.96
C ALA A 162 -26.82 -3.40 30.02
N SER A 163 -28.04 -3.85 30.31
CA SER A 163 -28.80 -4.74 29.43
C SER A 163 -29.07 -4.14 28.05
N LEU A 164 -29.47 -2.87 27.99
CA LEU A 164 -29.72 -2.18 26.73
C LEU A 164 -28.43 -2.01 25.91
N VAL A 165 -27.36 -1.53 26.54
CA VAL A 165 -26.06 -1.37 25.88
C VAL A 165 -25.54 -2.72 25.39
N TYR A 166 -25.63 -3.76 26.21
CA TYR A 166 -25.26 -5.12 25.82
C TYR A 166 -26.03 -5.59 24.59
N LEU A 167 -27.37 -5.47 24.61
CA LEU A 167 -28.23 -5.90 23.51
C LEU A 167 -27.91 -5.15 22.21
N VAL A 168 -27.79 -3.82 22.27
CA VAL A 168 -27.47 -2.98 21.12
C VAL A 168 -26.14 -3.40 20.48
N PHE A 169 -25.07 -3.53 21.27
CA PHE A 169 -23.75 -3.84 20.72
C PHE A 169 -23.59 -5.31 20.32
N VAL A 170 -24.29 -6.25 20.95
CA VAL A 170 -24.30 -7.66 20.51
C VAL A 170 -25.05 -7.80 19.20
N THR A 171 -26.24 -7.23 19.08
CA THR A 171 -27.01 -7.26 17.82
C THR A 171 -26.25 -6.55 16.71
N LEU A 172 -25.69 -5.37 16.98
CA LEU A 172 -24.88 -4.64 16.01
C LEU A 172 -23.63 -5.44 15.60
N GLY A 173 -22.97 -6.12 16.54
CA GLY A 173 -21.82 -6.98 16.26
C GLY A 173 -22.17 -8.16 15.32
N LEU A 174 -23.31 -8.81 15.53
CA LEU A 174 -23.82 -9.87 14.64
C LEU A 174 -24.10 -9.33 13.23
N TYR A 175 -24.64 -8.11 13.12
CA TYR A 175 -24.83 -7.39 11.84
C TYR A 175 -23.57 -6.68 11.33
N THR A 176 -22.40 -6.87 11.95
CA THR A 176 -21.12 -6.30 11.50
C THR A 176 -20.21 -7.37 10.91
N HIS A 177 -20.13 -8.56 11.52
CA HIS A 177 -19.20 -9.60 11.07
C HIS A 177 -19.58 -11.01 11.54
N TYR A 178 -19.40 -12.01 10.67
CA TYR A 178 -19.61 -13.43 11.02
C TYR A 178 -18.60 -14.03 12.00
N ALA A 179 -17.60 -13.25 12.45
CA ALA A 179 -16.64 -13.66 13.47
C ALA A 179 -17.11 -13.26 14.88
N PHE A 180 -18.06 -12.33 14.98
CA PHE A 180 -18.61 -11.86 16.25
C PHE A 180 -19.24 -12.97 17.13
N PRO A 181 -19.87 -14.03 16.59
CA PRO A 181 -20.36 -15.15 17.41
C PRO A 181 -19.28 -15.78 18.31
N ILE A 182 -17.99 -15.76 17.93
CA ILE A 182 -16.90 -16.27 18.77
C ILE A 182 -16.72 -15.42 20.04
N HIS A 183 -16.88 -14.10 19.91
CA HIS A 183 -16.91 -13.17 21.04
C HIS A 183 -18.15 -13.38 21.91
N LEU A 184 -19.31 -13.64 21.29
CA LEU A 184 -20.53 -13.95 22.03
C LEU A 184 -20.38 -15.23 22.86
N ILE A 185 -19.74 -16.27 22.32
CA ILE A 185 -19.40 -17.49 23.06
C ILE A 185 -18.50 -17.17 24.26
N THR A 186 -17.49 -16.30 24.07
CA THR A 186 -16.59 -15.84 25.14
C THR A 186 -17.38 -15.22 26.31
N LEU A 187 -18.31 -14.30 26.02
CA LEU A 187 -19.14 -13.64 27.04
C LEU A 187 -20.05 -14.63 27.76
N ASN A 188 -20.61 -15.61 27.04
CA ASN A 188 -21.46 -16.65 27.63
C ASN A 188 -20.65 -17.60 28.55
N ILE A 189 -19.45 -18.01 28.16
CA ILE A 189 -18.57 -18.81 29.03
C ILE A 189 -18.19 -18.01 30.28
N ALA A 190 -17.83 -16.74 30.13
CA ALA A 190 -17.51 -15.86 31.25
C ALA A 190 -18.71 -15.66 32.19
N PHE A 191 -19.93 -15.55 31.64
CA PHE A 191 -21.16 -15.51 32.41
C PHE A 191 -21.36 -16.79 33.23
N LEU A 192 -21.19 -17.97 32.63
CA LEU A 192 -21.33 -19.25 33.33
C LEU A 192 -20.30 -19.42 34.45
N ILE A 193 -19.04 -19.03 34.20
CA ILE A 193 -17.99 -19.01 35.22
C ILE A 193 -18.38 -18.07 36.37
N TRP A 194 -18.84 -16.85 36.05
CA TRP A 194 -19.30 -15.91 37.06
C TRP A 194 -20.46 -16.48 37.87
N LEU A 195 -21.49 -17.03 37.22
CA LEU A 195 -22.69 -17.59 37.84
C LEU A 195 -22.35 -18.76 38.79
N ALA A 196 -21.42 -19.63 38.38
CA ALA A 196 -20.90 -20.72 39.19
C ALA A 196 -20.19 -20.19 40.45
N LEU A 197 -19.34 -19.18 40.28
CA LEU A 197 -18.50 -18.61 41.34
C LEU A 197 -19.22 -17.62 42.27
N THR A 198 -20.33 -17.01 41.85
CA THR A 198 -21.14 -16.16 42.74
C THR A 198 -21.82 -17.03 43.81
N ALA A 199 -21.37 -16.87 45.06
CA ALA A 199 -22.01 -17.46 46.24
C ALA A 199 -23.38 -16.81 46.46
N GLY A 200 -24.45 -17.53 46.11
CA GLY A 200 -25.82 -17.08 46.25
C GLY A 200 -26.79 -18.25 46.14
N ASP A 201 -27.98 -18.08 46.70
CA ASP A 201 -29.04 -19.09 46.69
C ASP A 201 -29.48 -19.45 45.24
N ARG A 202 -29.87 -20.72 45.04
CA ARG A 202 -30.23 -21.32 43.75
C ARG A 202 -31.29 -20.52 43.00
N LYS A 203 -32.23 -19.91 43.72
CA LYS A 203 -33.27 -19.04 43.16
C LYS A 203 -32.69 -17.82 42.44
N ARG A 204 -31.69 -17.16 43.03
CA ARG A 204 -31.01 -15.99 42.41
C ARG A 204 -30.21 -16.41 41.18
N LYS A 205 -29.52 -17.55 41.25
CA LYS A 205 -28.79 -18.09 40.10
C LYS A 205 -29.73 -18.38 38.92
N GLY A 206 -30.88 -19.00 39.19
CA GLY A 206 -31.92 -19.23 38.17
C GLY A 206 -32.44 -17.94 37.55
N MET A 207 -32.67 -16.91 38.37
CA MET A 207 -33.10 -15.60 37.88
C MET A 207 -32.03 -14.91 37.00
N TYR A 208 -30.75 -14.95 37.38
CA TYR A 208 -29.68 -14.41 36.54
C TYR A 208 -29.56 -15.17 35.22
N ALA A 209 -29.65 -16.50 35.26
CA ALA A 209 -29.64 -17.34 34.05
C ALA A 209 -30.84 -17.02 33.15
N LEU A 210 -32.03 -16.79 33.71
CA LEU A 210 -33.23 -16.41 32.97
C LEU A 210 -33.06 -15.04 32.29
N TYR A 211 -32.58 -14.02 33.02
CA TYR A 211 -32.36 -12.70 32.42
C TYR A 211 -31.27 -12.72 31.35
N TRP A 212 -30.15 -13.39 31.62
CA TRP A 212 -29.07 -13.52 30.65
C TRP A 212 -29.52 -14.29 29.42
N GLY A 213 -30.20 -15.44 29.61
CA GLY A 213 -30.82 -16.21 28.53
C GLY A 213 -31.84 -15.40 27.74
N GLY A 214 -32.62 -14.54 28.40
CA GLY A 214 -33.53 -13.60 27.75
C GLY A 214 -32.81 -12.59 26.86
N LEU A 215 -31.65 -12.06 27.30
CA LEU A 215 -30.81 -11.19 26.46
C LEU A 215 -30.26 -11.93 25.23
N GLN A 216 -29.81 -13.18 25.39
CA GLN A 216 -29.35 -13.99 24.25
C GLN A 216 -30.49 -14.31 23.29
N GLY A 217 -31.66 -14.69 23.81
CA GLY A 217 -32.86 -14.98 23.03
C GLY A 217 -33.36 -13.76 22.24
N LEU A 218 -33.35 -12.58 22.86
CA LEU A 218 -33.71 -11.34 22.18
C LEU A 218 -32.68 -10.93 21.12
N ALA A 219 -31.38 -11.07 21.39
CA ALA A 219 -30.34 -10.83 20.38
C ALA A 219 -30.48 -11.78 19.19
N ALA A 220 -30.77 -13.06 19.44
CA ALA A 220 -31.03 -14.05 18.39
C ALA A 220 -32.30 -13.74 17.60
N LEU A 221 -33.38 -13.32 18.28
CA LEU A 221 -34.62 -12.91 17.62
C LEU A 221 -34.41 -11.68 16.71
N LEU A 222 -33.62 -10.71 17.16
CA LEU A 222 -33.28 -9.52 16.36
C LEU A 222 -32.39 -9.86 15.15
N PHE A 223 -31.55 -10.90 15.24
CA PHE A 223 -30.71 -11.37 14.14
C PHE A 223 -31.41 -12.41 13.24
N LEU A 224 -32.55 -12.95 13.67
CA LEU A 224 -33.29 -13.99 12.97
C LEU A 224 -33.56 -13.67 11.48
N PRO A 225 -33.91 -12.43 11.09
CA PRO A 225 -34.11 -12.08 9.67
C PRO A 225 -32.86 -12.28 8.80
N TRP A 226 -31.65 -12.20 9.37
CA TRP A 226 -30.39 -12.36 8.65
C TRP A 226 -29.75 -13.75 8.82
N LEU A 227 -30.23 -14.54 9.78
CA LEU A 227 -29.67 -15.84 10.10
C LEU A 227 -29.62 -16.79 8.89
N PRO A 228 -30.65 -16.91 8.02
CA PRO A 228 -30.58 -17.76 6.83
C PRO A 228 -29.44 -17.36 5.89
N THR A 229 -29.28 -16.06 5.63
CA THR A 229 -28.19 -15.50 4.82
C THR A 229 -26.83 -15.79 5.44
N ALA A 230 -26.70 -15.60 6.75
CA ALA A 230 -25.45 -15.88 7.47
C ALA A 230 -25.05 -17.35 7.36
N LEU A 231 -26.00 -18.28 7.53
CA LEU A 231 -25.76 -19.71 7.39
C LEU A 231 -25.37 -20.09 5.96
N HIS A 232 -26.03 -19.50 4.97
CA HIS A 232 -25.67 -19.71 3.56
C HIS A 232 -24.25 -19.24 3.26
N GLN A 233 -23.92 -17.98 3.60
CA GLN A 233 -22.61 -17.40 3.33
C GLN A 233 -21.48 -18.17 4.02
N LEU A 234 -21.67 -18.59 5.28
CA LEU A 234 -20.70 -19.43 5.99
C LEU A 234 -20.48 -20.82 5.35
N ALA A 235 -21.47 -21.34 4.63
CA ALA A 235 -21.38 -22.63 3.96
C ALA A 235 -20.66 -22.57 2.61
N VAL A 236 -20.80 -21.46 1.86
CA VAL A 236 -20.15 -21.29 0.55
C VAL A 236 -18.82 -20.54 0.60
N TRP A 237 -18.44 -19.97 1.74
CA TRP A 237 -17.20 -19.20 1.85
C TRP A 237 -15.95 -20.07 1.61
N PRO A 238 -15.04 -19.67 0.69
CA PRO A 238 -13.87 -20.46 0.38
C PRO A 238 -12.93 -20.57 1.58
N ARG A 239 -12.41 -21.79 1.81
CA ARG A 239 -11.35 -22.02 2.81
C ARG A 239 -10.01 -21.61 2.20
N PRO A 240 -9.20 -20.81 2.91
CA PRO A 240 -7.88 -20.43 2.42
C PRO A 240 -6.97 -21.66 2.32
N GLU A 241 -6.07 -21.65 1.34
CA GLU A 241 -5.31 -22.83 0.91
C GLU A 241 -4.26 -23.30 1.95
N VAL A 242 -3.69 -22.37 2.74
CA VAL A 242 -2.64 -22.70 3.71
C VAL A 242 -2.87 -21.99 5.05
N ALA A 243 -3.23 -22.78 6.06
CA ALA A 243 -3.29 -22.33 7.45
C ALA A 243 -1.90 -22.34 8.11
N LEU A 244 -1.61 -21.32 8.92
CA LEU A 244 -0.39 -21.31 9.72
C LEU A 244 -0.43 -22.37 10.82
N ASN A 245 0.72 -22.95 11.14
CA ASN A 245 0.84 -23.81 12.33
C ASN A 245 0.79 -22.96 13.62
N GLY A 246 0.63 -23.62 14.77
CA GLY A 246 0.45 -22.92 16.05
C GLY A 246 1.57 -21.94 16.42
N VAL A 247 2.84 -22.25 16.12
CA VAL A 247 3.97 -21.35 16.42
C VAL A 247 3.96 -20.14 15.49
N GLN A 248 3.79 -20.37 14.18
CA GLN A 248 3.68 -19.31 13.19
C GLN A 248 2.51 -18.38 13.49
N ALA A 249 1.37 -18.94 13.91
CA ALA A 249 0.20 -18.17 14.29
C ALA A 249 0.44 -17.27 15.52
N LEU A 250 1.15 -17.77 16.54
CA LEU A 250 1.50 -16.98 17.71
C LEU A 250 2.45 -15.82 17.35
N VAL A 251 3.44 -16.08 16.51
CA VAL A 251 4.36 -15.04 16.01
C VAL A 251 3.59 -13.99 15.20
N ALA A 252 2.75 -14.42 14.27
CA ALA A 252 1.93 -13.52 13.45
C ALA A 252 0.93 -12.70 14.27
N ALA A 253 0.25 -13.30 15.26
CA ALA A 253 -0.63 -12.59 16.17
C ALA A 253 0.12 -11.52 16.97
N PHE A 254 1.31 -11.85 17.47
CA PHE A 254 2.12 -10.90 18.22
C PHE A 254 2.60 -9.73 17.34
N GLN A 255 3.10 -10.04 16.14
CA GLN A 255 3.50 -9.03 15.15
C GLN A 255 2.31 -8.12 14.82
N LEU A 256 1.14 -8.68 14.57
CA LEU A 256 -0.08 -7.93 14.29
C LEU A 256 -0.50 -7.05 15.48
N PHE A 257 -0.47 -7.57 16.72
CA PHE A 257 -0.83 -6.78 17.90
C PHE A 257 0.16 -5.64 18.20
N THR A 258 1.41 -5.76 17.77
CA THR A 258 2.46 -4.76 18.02
C THR A 258 2.59 -3.75 16.89
N CYS A 259 2.68 -4.24 15.66
CA CYS A 259 3.00 -3.48 14.45
C CYS A 259 1.80 -3.28 13.51
N GLY A 260 0.66 -3.94 13.77
CA GLY A 260 -0.47 -3.93 12.84
C GLY A 260 -0.19 -4.76 11.58
N PRO A 261 -1.01 -4.63 10.53
CA PRO A 261 -0.76 -5.29 9.23
C PRO A 261 0.36 -4.61 8.42
N ILE A 262 1.19 -3.79 9.07
CA ILE A 262 2.31 -3.06 8.47
C ILE A 262 3.56 -3.92 8.64
N PRO A 263 4.43 -4.05 7.62
CA PRO A 263 5.73 -4.69 7.76
C PRO A 263 6.46 -4.11 8.98
N CYS A 264 6.74 -4.95 9.97
CA CYS A 264 7.25 -4.50 11.25
C CYS A 264 8.74 -4.12 11.07
N PRO A 265 9.09 -2.82 11.07
CA PRO A 265 10.41 -2.32 10.65
C PRO A 265 11.48 -2.48 11.76
N ILE A 266 11.27 -3.47 12.63
CA ILE A 266 12.08 -3.73 13.82
C ILE A 266 12.83 -5.02 13.60
N HIS A 267 14.10 -5.05 14.00
CA HIS A 267 14.93 -6.25 13.91
C HIS A 267 14.23 -7.47 14.58
N PRO A 268 14.23 -8.67 13.95
CA PRO A 268 13.50 -9.84 14.47
C PRO A 268 13.80 -10.18 15.94
N LEU A 269 15.05 -10.06 16.38
CA LEU A 269 15.42 -10.27 17.79
C LEU A 269 14.74 -9.29 18.75
N ALA A 270 14.59 -8.04 18.36
CA ALA A 270 13.89 -7.03 19.17
C ALA A 270 12.37 -7.27 19.18
N GLN A 271 11.81 -7.81 18.10
CA GLN A 271 10.41 -8.27 18.08
C GLN A 271 10.20 -9.40 19.08
N ILE A 272 11.07 -10.43 19.08
CA ILE A 272 11.03 -11.54 20.03
C ILE A 272 11.20 -11.03 21.47
N ALA A 273 12.15 -10.14 21.72
CA ALA A 273 12.36 -9.55 23.04
C ALA A 273 11.11 -8.78 23.53
N THR A 274 10.47 -8.02 22.64
CA THR A 274 9.21 -7.30 22.95
C THR A 274 8.08 -8.30 23.25
N ALA A 275 8.01 -9.41 22.51
CA ALA A 275 7.01 -10.46 22.73
C ALA A 275 7.16 -11.11 24.10
N LEU A 276 8.37 -11.53 24.43
CA LEU A 276 8.69 -12.12 25.72
C LEU A 276 8.43 -11.13 26.85
N PHE A 277 8.78 -9.86 26.65
CA PHE A 277 8.51 -8.80 27.61
C PHE A 277 7.01 -8.56 27.83
N ALA A 278 6.21 -8.51 26.77
CA ALA A 278 4.75 -8.42 26.85
C ALA A 278 4.14 -9.59 27.63
N VAL A 279 4.56 -10.82 27.32
CA VAL A 279 4.14 -12.04 28.03
C VAL A 279 4.54 -11.97 29.51
N ALA A 280 5.75 -11.53 29.82
CA ALA A 280 6.23 -11.38 31.19
C ALA A 280 5.41 -10.33 31.98
N ILE A 281 5.06 -9.20 31.36
CA ILE A 281 4.21 -8.16 31.98
C ILE A 281 2.80 -8.69 32.23
N ILE A 282 2.21 -9.41 31.29
CA ILE A 282 0.89 -10.05 31.46
C ILE A 282 0.94 -11.07 32.59
N GLY A 283 1.92 -11.98 32.57
CA GLY A 283 2.12 -13.00 33.60
C GLY A 283 2.32 -12.39 35.00
N TRP A 284 3.13 -11.33 35.09
CA TRP A 284 3.30 -10.56 36.33
C TRP A 284 1.99 -9.96 36.82
N GLY A 285 1.22 -9.34 35.92
CA GLY A 285 -0.09 -8.74 36.24
C GLY A 285 -1.05 -9.76 36.83
N LEU A 286 -1.22 -10.89 36.14
CA LEU A 286 -2.09 -11.99 36.58
C LEU A 286 -1.63 -12.56 37.92
N GLY A 287 -0.33 -12.88 38.05
CA GLY A 287 0.24 -13.41 39.28
C GLY A 287 0.15 -12.44 40.46
N TRP A 288 0.29 -11.13 40.20
CA TRP A 288 0.13 -10.09 41.22
C TRP A 288 -1.32 -10.00 41.73
N GLN A 289 -2.30 -10.01 40.81
CA GLN A 289 -3.72 -9.99 41.20
C GLN A 289 -4.10 -11.25 41.97
N TRP A 290 -3.60 -12.41 41.55
CA TRP A 290 -3.82 -13.67 42.23
C TRP A 290 -3.24 -13.67 43.66
N ARG A 291 -1.96 -13.32 43.83
CA ARG A 291 -1.29 -13.29 45.15
C ARG A 291 -1.93 -12.32 46.14
N HIS A 292 -2.39 -11.16 45.66
CA HIS A 292 -2.95 -10.11 46.52
C HIS A 292 -4.48 -10.11 46.58
N LYS A 293 -5.13 -11.12 45.98
CA LYS A 293 -6.60 -11.19 45.84
C LYS A 293 -7.21 -9.88 45.32
N GLY A 294 -6.49 -9.22 44.41
CA GLY A 294 -6.85 -7.90 43.90
C GLY A 294 -8.06 -7.93 42.97
N LEU A 295 -8.28 -9.06 42.29
CA LEU A 295 -9.44 -9.34 41.45
C LEU A 295 -9.94 -10.76 41.71
N THR A 296 -11.25 -10.95 41.61
CA THR A 296 -11.89 -12.27 41.66
C THR A 296 -11.56 -13.08 40.39
N TRP A 297 -11.50 -14.41 40.49
CA TRP A 297 -11.27 -15.30 39.35
C TRP A 297 -12.20 -15.04 38.16
N GLY A 298 -13.49 -14.81 38.39
CA GLY A 298 -14.44 -14.49 37.31
C GLY A 298 -14.12 -13.18 36.56
N ARG A 299 -13.47 -12.21 37.21
CA ARG A 299 -13.02 -10.96 36.57
C ARG A 299 -11.73 -11.13 35.79
N LEU A 300 -10.82 -12.00 36.25
CA LEU A 300 -9.56 -12.32 35.57
C LEU A 300 -9.74 -13.28 34.39
N ALA A 301 -10.72 -14.18 34.45
CA ALA A 301 -10.99 -15.15 33.40
C ALA A 301 -11.43 -14.49 32.09
N LEU A 302 -12.30 -13.46 32.14
CA LEU A 302 -12.83 -12.84 30.93
C LEU A 302 -11.76 -12.28 29.98
N PRO A 303 -10.82 -11.41 30.38
CA PRO A 303 -9.85 -10.85 29.45
C PRO A 303 -8.89 -11.92 28.90
N VAL A 304 -8.63 -13.00 29.65
CA VAL A 304 -7.84 -14.13 29.17
C VAL A 304 -8.63 -14.92 28.12
N LEU A 305 -9.90 -15.26 28.39
CA LEU A 305 -10.76 -15.94 27.44
C LEU A 305 -11.00 -15.10 26.17
N TRP A 306 -11.18 -13.79 26.33
CA TRP A 306 -11.39 -12.84 25.23
C TRP A 306 -10.16 -12.72 24.32
N LEU A 307 -8.96 -12.88 24.86
CA LEU A 307 -7.75 -12.98 24.06
C LEU A 307 -7.64 -14.35 23.36
N LEU A 308 -7.80 -15.44 24.12
CA LEU A 308 -7.45 -16.78 23.66
C LEU A 308 -8.51 -17.45 22.79
N LEU A 309 -9.81 -17.23 23.04
CA LEU A 309 -10.87 -17.92 22.30
C LEU A 309 -10.97 -17.53 20.82
N PRO A 310 -10.88 -16.24 20.43
CA PRO A 310 -10.82 -15.88 19.01
C PRO A 310 -9.60 -16.50 18.32
N MET A 311 -8.44 -16.48 18.96
CA MET A 311 -7.21 -17.08 18.42
C MET A 311 -7.34 -18.60 18.28
N ALA A 312 -7.86 -19.29 19.30
CA ALA A 312 -8.08 -20.73 19.28
C ALA A 312 -9.12 -21.13 18.24
N ALA A 313 -10.22 -20.38 18.11
CA ALA A 313 -11.24 -20.63 17.10
C ALA A 313 -10.67 -20.51 15.68
N MET A 314 -9.83 -19.49 15.41
CA MET A 314 -9.16 -19.36 14.12
C MET A 314 -8.17 -20.51 13.86
N LEU A 315 -7.41 -20.94 14.87
CA LEU A 315 -6.51 -22.08 14.76
C LEU A 315 -7.25 -23.39 14.49
N ILE A 316 -8.29 -23.70 15.26
CA ILE A 316 -9.06 -24.94 15.16
C ILE A 316 -9.82 -25.03 13.84
N SER A 317 -10.34 -23.90 13.34
CA SER A 317 -11.06 -23.84 12.06
C SER A 317 -10.15 -23.79 10.83
N GLY A 318 -8.83 -23.65 11.01
CA GLY A 318 -7.90 -23.39 9.90
C GLY A 318 -8.01 -21.97 9.33
N ALA A 319 -8.75 -21.07 9.98
CA ALA A 319 -8.92 -19.68 9.57
C ALA A 319 -7.73 -18.77 9.97
N PHE A 320 -6.66 -19.32 10.54
CA PHE A 320 -5.45 -18.56 10.87
C PHE A 320 -4.58 -18.34 9.62
N THR A 321 -5.04 -17.47 8.72
CA THR A 321 -4.38 -17.11 7.46
C THR A 321 -4.23 -15.60 7.32
N PRO A 322 -3.23 -15.12 6.55
CA PRO A 322 -3.02 -13.68 6.35
C PRO A 322 -4.28 -12.92 5.94
N ALA A 323 -5.14 -13.53 5.11
CA ALA A 323 -6.41 -12.94 4.67
C ALA A 323 -7.40 -12.63 5.82
N PHE A 324 -7.32 -13.37 6.93
CA PHE A 324 -8.23 -13.28 8.07
C PHE A 324 -7.62 -12.66 9.32
N PHE A 325 -6.33 -12.28 9.30
CA PHE A 325 -5.66 -11.65 10.45
C PHE A 325 -6.38 -10.41 10.97
N LYS A 326 -7.02 -9.64 10.07
CA LYS A 326 -7.86 -8.50 10.41
C LYS A 326 -8.97 -8.80 11.44
N PHE A 327 -9.43 -10.04 11.54
CA PHE A 327 -10.46 -10.45 12.51
C PHE A 327 -9.93 -10.54 13.95
N LEU A 328 -8.61 -10.67 14.14
CA LEU A 328 -7.98 -10.61 15.46
C LEU A 328 -8.09 -9.24 16.14
N ILE A 329 -8.58 -8.22 15.42
CA ILE A 329 -8.93 -6.92 16.02
C ILE A 329 -9.95 -7.08 17.16
N LEU A 330 -10.76 -8.14 17.12
CA LEU A 330 -11.73 -8.49 18.17
C LEU A 330 -11.04 -8.93 19.47
N ALA A 331 -9.85 -9.52 19.41
CA ALA A 331 -9.07 -9.98 20.57
C ALA A 331 -8.12 -8.90 21.12
N LEU A 332 -7.75 -7.92 20.29
CA LEU A 332 -6.77 -6.89 20.63
C LEU A 332 -7.12 -6.08 21.89
N PRO A 333 -8.36 -5.60 22.12
CA PRO A 333 -8.69 -4.89 23.35
C PRO A 333 -8.37 -5.70 24.62
N ALA A 334 -8.54 -7.03 24.59
CA ALA A 334 -8.21 -7.91 25.69
C ALA A 334 -6.70 -7.93 25.98
N TYR A 335 -5.89 -8.03 24.92
CA TYR A 335 -4.43 -7.94 24.99
C TYR A 335 -3.97 -6.63 25.66
N LEU A 336 -4.51 -5.49 25.23
CA LEU A 336 -4.18 -4.17 25.79
C LEU A 336 -4.58 -4.04 27.27
N LEU A 337 -5.73 -4.60 27.65
CA LEU A 337 -6.18 -4.62 29.05
C LEU A 337 -5.27 -5.47 29.93
N LEU A 338 -4.81 -6.63 29.45
CA LEU A 338 -3.88 -7.50 30.18
C LEU A 338 -2.51 -6.85 30.36
N LEU A 339 -1.99 -6.16 29.35
CA LEU A 339 -0.76 -5.37 29.47
C LEU A 339 -0.92 -4.24 30.49
N ALA A 340 -2.00 -3.48 30.41
CA ALA A 340 -2.29 -2.40 31.37
C ALA A 340 -2.41 -2.91 32.81
N LEU A 341 -3.00 -4.10 33.00
CA LEU A 341 -3.09 -4.76 34.30
C LEU A 341 -1.71 -5.14 34.85
N GLY A 342 -0.81 -5.63 33.98
CA GLY A 342 0.59 -5.90 34.28
C GLY A 342 1.36 -4.65 34.71
N LEU A 343 1.31 -3.59 33.89
CA LEU A 343 1.96 -2.31 34.15
C LEU A 343 1.50 -1.68 35.48
N ASP A 344 0.19 -1.69 35.75
CA ASP A 344 -0.34 -1.20 37.02
C ASP A 344 0.11 -2.08 38.20
N GLY A 345 0.17 -3.40 38.00
CA GLY A 345 0.70 -4.36 38.98
C GLY A 345 2.15 -4.07 39.37
N VAL A 346 3.05 -3.85 38.39
CA VAL A 346 4.45 -3.48 38.65
C VAL A 346 4.57 -2.14 39.38
N GLY A 347 3.79 -1.14 38.96
CA GLY A 347 3.75 0.16 39.63
C GLY A 347 3.31 0.05 41.09
N MET A 348 2.29 -0.77 41.38
CA MET A 348 1.84 -1.00 42.76
C MET A 348 2.86 -1.77 43.60
N ALA A 349 3.54 -2.77 43.02
CA ALA A 349 4.56 -3.54 43.69
C ALA A 349 5.77 -2.68 44.11
N SER A 350 6.27 -1.86 43.17
CA SER A 350 7.37 -0.93 43.43
C SER A 350 7.00 0.13 44.47
N TRP A 351 5.77 0.66 44.42
CA TRP A 351 5.27 1.59 45.43
C TRP A 351 5.21 0.95 46.83
N ARG A 352 4.65 -0.28 46.95
CA ARG A 352 4.58 -1.00 48.23
C ARG A 352 5.96 -1.30 48.82
N ARG A 353 6.90 -1.78 48.01
CA ARG A 353 8.27 -2.11 48.44
C ARG A 353 9.02 -0.86 48.93
N SER A 354 8.92 0.24 48.20
CA SER A 354 9.58 1.51 48.55
C SER A 354 9.00 2.13 49.83
N ARG A 355 7.70 1.91 50.10
CA ARG A 355 7.03 2.40 51.31
C ARG A 355 7.39 1.60 52.56
N GLY A 356 7.77 0.33 52.42
CA GLY A 356 8.28 -0.50 53.52
C GLY A 356 9.69 -0.13 53.98
N PHE A 357 10.46 0.55 53.12
CA PHE A 357 11.87 0.91 53.38
C PHE A 357 12.06 2.35 53.89
N MET A 358 11.04 3.22 53.75
CA MET A 358 11.13 4.67 54.02
C MET A 358 10.18 5.08 55.15
N ARG A 359 10.70 5.58 56.28
CA ARG A 359 9.93 6.29 57.34
C ARG A 359 10.01 7.80 57.11
N GLY A 360 8.93 8.55 57.37
CA GLY A 360 8.93 10.03 57.33
C GLY A 360 8.67 10.69 55.95
N GLU A 361 9.00 11.97 55.83
CA GLU A 361 8.66 12.96 54.78
C GLU A 361 8.92 12.56 53.31
N HIS A 362 9.53 11.40 53.04
CA HIS A 362 9.89 10.94 51.69
C HIS A 362 8.82 10.07 50.99
N ARG A 363 7.55 10.19 51.37
CA ARG A 363 6.42 9.43 50.76
C ARG A 363 6.25 9.72 49.27
N ASP A 364 6.59 10.93 48.82
CA ASP A 364 6.46 11.33 47.42
C ASP A 364 7.50 10.64 46.52
N GLY A 365 8.69 10.35 47.05
CA GLY A 365 9.75 9.64 46.31
C GLY A 365 9.37 8.21 45.91
N ALA A 366 8.63 7.49 46.76
CA ALA A 366 8.15 6.14 46.45
C ALA A 366 7.11 6.14 45.30
N ALA A 367 6.26 7.16 45.23
CA ALA A 367 5.28 7.31 44.16
C ALA A 367 5.98 7.67 42.84
N ILE A 368 6.94 8.62 42.87
CA ILE A 368 7.73 9.01 41.70
C ILE A 368 8.44 7.81 41.09
N ARG A 369 9.13 6.98 41.90
CA ARG A 369 9.80 5.77 41.40
C ARG A 369 8.83 4.78 40.75
N ALA A 370 7.66 4.59 41.33
CA ALA A 370 6.64 3.71 40.78
C ALA A 370 6.10 4.22 39.43
N TYR A 371 5.87 5.54 39.31
CA TYR A 371 5.45 6.15 38.04
C TYR A 371 6.55 6.11 36.99
N ALA A 372 7.81 6.39 37.37
CA ALA A 372 8.95 6.31 36.47
C ALA A 372 9.12 4.88 35.93
N LEU A 373 9.08 3.87 36.81
CA LEU A 373 9.16 2.47 36.39
C LEU A 373 8.00 2.08 35.46
N THR A 374 6.75 2.39 35.82
CA THR A 374 5.61 2.11 34.93
C THR A 374 5.74 2.82 33.59
N SER A 375 6.27 4.05 33.55
CA SER A 375 6.49 4.81 32.32
C SER A 375 7.58 4.20 31.45
N ILE A 376 8.69 3.76 32.03
CA ILE A 376 9.77 3.06 31.31
C ILE A 376 9.24 1.76 30.68
N LEU A 377 8.53 0.94 31.47
CA LEU A 377 7.97 -0.32 30.97
C LEU A 377 6.89 -0.09 29.90
N PHE A 378 6.11 0.98 30.03
CA PHE A 378 5.17 1.41 29.00
C PHE A 378 5.91 1.80 27.71
N LEU A 379 6.97 2.62 27.81
CA LEU A 379 7.76 3.03 26.65
C LEU A 379 8.38 1.83 25.93
N LEU A 380 8.89 0.83 26.67
CA LEU A 380 9.40 -0.41 26.06
C LEU A 380 8.35 -1.18 25.24
N LEU A 381 7.06 -1.09 25.61
CA LEU A 381 5.96 -1.70 24.84
C LEU A 381 5.49 -0.81 23.68
N ALA A 382 5.58 0.51 23.82
CA ALA A 382 5.04 1.47 22.86
C ALA A 382 6.06 1.93 21.80
N LEU A 383 7.36 1.92 22.10
CA LEU A 383 8.43 2.32 21.17
C LEU A 383 8.39 1.56 19.84
N PRO A 384 8.12 0.25 19.80
CA PRO A 384 7.89 -0.49 18.56
C PRO A 384 6.84 0.10 17.61
N ALA A 385 5.82 0.80 18.13
CA ALA A 385 4.76 1.37 17.32
C ALA A 385 5.22 2.56 16.47
N LEU A 386 6.20 3.33 16.95
CA LEU A 386 6.66 4.55 16.29
C LEU A 386 7.22 4.30 14.88
N PRO A 387 8.21 3.40 14.68
CA PRO A 387 8.71 3.16 13.33
C PRO A 387 7.64 2.51 12.45
N SER A 388 6.75 1.66 12.97
CA SER A 388 5.61 1.12 12.20
C SER A 388 4.67 2.22 11.69
N LEU A 389 4.33 3.20 12.54
CA LEU A 389 3.49 4.33 12.14
C LEU A 389 4.23 5.23 11.15
N ASN A 390 5.52 5.46 11.34
CA ASN A 390 6.33 6.22 10.38
C ASN A 390 6.32 5.55 9.00
N THR A 391 6.57 4.24 8.94
CA THR A 391 6.47 3.45 7.71
C THR A 391 5.07 3.56 7.11
N TYR A 392 4.01 3.36 7.91
CA TYR A 392 2.63 3.47 7.41
C TYR A 392 2.27 4.82 6.78
N TYR A 393 2.71 5.93 7.39
CA TYR A 393 2.36 7.27 6.91
C TYR A 393 3.26 7.81 5.82
N HIS A 394 4.51 7.34 5.73
CA HIS A 394 5.54 8.01 4.93
C HIS A 394 6.25 7.11 3.94
N ASP A 395 6.17 5.79 4.07
CA ASP A 395 6.83 4.85 3.16
C ASP A 395 5.88 4.44 2.02
N PRO A 396 6.14 4.84 0.77
CA PRO A 396 5.33 4.45 -0.38
C PRO A 396 5.32 2.94 -0.62
N ALA A 397 6.33 2.20 -0.16
CA ALA A 397 6.42 0.74 -0.37
C ALA A 397 5.33 -0.04 0.39
N VAL A 398 4.74 0.55 1.43
CA VAL A 398 3.64 -0.05 2.20
C VAL A 398 2.30 0.64 1.97
N ALA A 399 2.25 1.60 1.03
CA ALA A 399 1.02 2.27 0.68
C ALA A 399 0.03 1.31 0.03
N ARG A 400 -1.26 1.60 0.20
CA ARG A 400 -2.33 0.89 -0.50
C ARG A 400 -2.28 1.16 -2.01
N ASP A 401 -3.00 0.33 -2.76
CA ASP A 401 -3.11 0.40 -4.23
C ASP A 401 -3.51 1.81 -4.72
N ASP A 402 -2.67 2.44 -5.56
CA ASP A 402 -2.82 3.85 -5.97
C ASP A 402 -3.62 4.06 -7.25
N TYR A 403 -4.93 3.80 -7.18
CA TYR A 403 -5.86 4.11 -8.28
C TYR A 403 -5.91 5.60 -8.63
N ARG A 404 -5.70 6.49 -7.65
CA ARG A 404 -5.72 7.95 -7.86
C ARG A 404 -4.53 8.40 -8.71
N GLY A 405 -3.34 7.89 -8.40
CA GLY A 405 -2.12 8.15 -9.18
C GLY A 405 -2.24 7.65 -10.62
N ILE A 406 -2.78 6.43 -10.82
CA ILE A 406 -3.02 5.90 -12.17
C ILE A 406 -4.04 6.75 -12.94
N ALA A 407 -5.16 7.13 -12.32
CA ALA A 407 -6.16 7.98 -12.95
C ALA A 407 -5.59 9.35 -13.32
N ALA A 408 -4.78 9.96 -12.44
CA ALA A 408 -4.12 11.24 -12.71
C ALA A 408 -3.12 11.14 -13.86
N TYR A 409 -2.37 10.04 -13.96
CA TYR A 409 -1.49 9.77 -15.10
C TYR A 409 -2.29 9.66 -16.40
N ILE A 410 -3.33 8.81 -16.43
CA ILE A 410 -4.17 8.62 -17.63
C ILE A 410 -4.83 9.93 -18.04
N LYS A 411 -5.41 10.68 -17.11
CA LYS A 411 -6.03 11.99 -17.37
C LYS A 411 -5.08 12.95 -18.08
N ALA A 412 -3.80 12.92 -17.71
CA ALA A 412 -2.80 13.83 -18.20
C ALA A 412 -2.25 13.45 -19.58
N VAL A 413 -2.22 12.16 -19.92
CA VAL A 413 -1.62 11.70 -21.18
C VAL A 413 -2.65 11.24 -22.20
N ALA A 414 -3.82 10.76 -21.79
CA ALA A 414 -4.78 10.08 -22.65
C ALA A 414 -5.76 11.05 -23.34
N GLY A 415 -6.03 10.77 -24.61
CA GLY A 415 -7.03 11.46 -25.43
C GLY A 415 -8.38 10.71 -25.50
N PRO A 416 -9.38 11.29 -26.18
CA PRO A 416 -10.70 10.66 -26.35
C PRO A 416 -10.66 9.37 -27.18
N ASP A 417 -9.63 9.20 -28.01
CA ASP A 417 -9.39 8.01 -28.84
C ASP A 417 -8.57 6.94 -28.09
N ASP A 418 -8.33 7.09 -26.79
CA ASP A 418 -7.66 6.09 -25.98
C ASP A 418 -8.66 5.29 -25.12
N ALA A 419 -8.24 4.09 -24.70
CA ALA A 419 -9.05 3.20 -23.88
C ALA A 419 -8.35 2.82 -22.57
N VAL A 420 -9.15 2.62 -21.52
CA VAL A 420 -8.70 2.05 -20.25
C VAL A 420 -9.41 0.71 -20.04
N ILE A 421 -8.65 -0.37 -19.93
CA ILE A 421 -9.17 -1.71 -19.62
C ILE A 421 -8.92 -2.00 -18.14
N LEU A 422 -9.99 -2.22 -17.38
CA LEU A 422 -9.90 -2.68 -16.00
C LEU A 422 -10.03 -4.21 -15.98
N VAL A 423 -8.90 -4.91 -15.81
CA VAL A 423 -8.86 -6.39 -15.80
C VAL A 423 -9.26 -6.91 -14.43
N ALA A 424 -10.55 -6.73 -14.15
CA ALA A 424 -11.39 -7.21 -13.06
C ALA A 424 -12.60 -6.26 -12.97
N PRO A 425 -13.84 -6.71 -13.28
CA PRO A 425 -14.95 -5.80 -13.47
C PRO A 425 -15.28 -4.94 -12.23
N GLY A 426 -15.09 -5.49 -11.02
CA GLY A 426 -15.32 -4.75 -9.77
C GLY A 426 -14.37 -3.57 -9.52
N GLN A 427 -13.27 -3.44 -10.28
CA GLN A 427 -12.40 -2.26 -10.20
C GLN A 427 -13.12 -0.97 -10.60
N ILE A 428 -14.20 -1.06 -11.39
CA ILE A 428 -14.97 0.11 -11.82
C ILE A 428 -15.52 0.91 -10.63
N ASP A 429 -15.91 0.23 -9.54
CA ASP A 429 -16.48 0.86 -8.33
C ASP A 429 -15.47 1.81 -7.65
N VAL A 430 -14.18 1.51 -7.76
CA VAL A 430 -13.11 2.35 -7.19
C VAL A 430 -12.56 3.34 -8.22
N PHE A 431 -12.33 2.91 -9.46
CA PHE A 431 -11.66 3.72 -10.47
C PHE A 431 -12.52 4.89 -10.97
N ASN A 432 -13.83 4.70 -11.13
CA ASN A 432 -14.76 5.77 -11.54
C ASN A 432 -14.88 6.93 -10.55
N ARG A 433 -14.34 6.78 -9.33
CA ARG A 433 -14.31 7.86 -8.34
C ARG A 433 -13.28 8.93 -8.66
N TYR A 434 -12.28 8.59 -9.46
CA TYR A 434 -11.24 9.51 -9.87
C TYR A 434 -11.50 9.97 -11.30
N ASP A 435 -11.25 11.26 -11.53
CA ASP A 435 -11.22 11.82 -12.87
C ASP A 435 -10.02 11.24 -13.63
N HIS A 436 -10.31 10.38 -14.60
CA HIS A 436 -9.35 9.68 -15.44
C HIS A 436 -9.30 10.27 -16.86
N GLY A 437 -9.87 11.47 -17.07
CA GLY A 437 -9.88 12.14 -18.36
C GLY A 437 -10.86 11.54 -19.37
N PRO A 438 -10.64 11.79 -20.68
CA PRO A 438 -11.61 11.49 -21.72
C PRO A 438 -11.57 10.04 -22.23
N ALA A 439 -10.56 9.25 -21.84
CA ALA A 439 -10.38 7.89 -22.32
C ALA A 439 -11.54 6.98 -21.88
N ALA A 440 -12.01 6.14 -22.81
CA ALA A 440 -13.17 5.30 -22.55
C ALA A 440 -12.82 4.09 -21.66
N LEU A 441 -13.66 3.80 -20.67
CA LEU A 441 -13.42 2.77 -19.65
C LEU A 441 -14.12 1.44 -19.98
N TYR A 442 -13.38 0.33 -19.90
CA TYR A 442 -13.85 -1.02 -20.20
C TYR A 442 -13.54 -1.99 -19.05
N PRO A 443 -14.51 -2.33 -18.19
CA PRO A 443 -14.35 -3.43 -17.25
C PRO A 443 -14.39 -4.77 -18.00
N LEU A 444 -13.27 -5.48 -18.03
CA LEU A 444 -13.16 -6.80 -18.66
C LEU A 444 -12.56 -7.83 -17.69
N PRO A 445 -12.99 -9.11 -17.76
CA PRO A 445 -14.17 -9.58 -18.48
C PRO A 445 -15.47 -9.00 -17.89
N ASP A 446 -16.56 -9.04 -18.67
CA ASP A 446 -17.88 -8.56 -18.25
C ASP A 446 -18.57 -9.47 -17.21
N SER A 447 -18.08 -10.71 -17.06
CA SER A 447 -18.60 -11.70 -16.12
C SER A 447 -17.48 -12.51 -15.47
N ARG A 448 -17.79 -13.13 -14.33
CA ARG A 448 -16.97 -14.15 -13.67
C ARG A 448 -17.81 -15.42 -13.48
N PRO A 449 -17.45 -16.58 -14.06
CA PRO A 449 -16.28 -16.81 -14.92
C PRO A 449 -16.34 -16.03 -16.24
N MET A 450 -15.17 -15.83 -16.84
CA MET A 450 -15.02 -15.11 -18.11
C MET A 450 -15.73 -15.84 -19.26
N ASN A 451 -16.48 -15.10 -20.07
CA ASN A 451 -16.89 -15.56 -21.40
C ASN A 451 -15.84 -15.12 -22.42
N GLN A 452 -15.00 -16.06 -22.87
CA GLN A 452 -13.87 -15.75 -23.74
C GLN A 452 -14.30 -15.14 -25.09
N ALA A 453 -15.32 -15.70 -25.76
CA ALA A 453 -15.78 -15.20 -27.05
C ALA A 453 -16.31 -13.75 -26.98
N ARG A 454 -17.07 -13.40 -25.93
CA ARG A 454 -17.51 -12.01 -25.71
C ARG A 454 -16.34 -11.08 -25.36
N THR A 455 -15.40 -11.57 -24.56
CA THR A 455 -14.20 -10.81 -24.18
C THR A 455 -13.35 -10.52 -25.40
N GLU A 456 -13.15 -11.51 -26.27
CA GLU A 456 -12.44 -11.36 -27.54
C GLU A 456 -13.11 -10.34 -28.46
N ALA A 457 -14.43 -10.46 -28.66
CA ALA A 457 -15.18 -9.49 -29.47
C ALA A 457 -15.07 -8.06 -28.92
N ALA A 458 -15.07 -7.89 -27.60
CA ALA A 458 -14.85 -6.59 -26.96
C ALA A 458 -13.42 -6.08 -27.19
N LEU A 459 -12.40 -6.93 -27.07
CA LEU A 459 -11.01 -6.57 -27.33
C LEU A 459 -10.80 -6.16 -28.79
N GLN A 460 -11.38 -6.88 -29.75
CA GLN A 460 -11.35 -6.50 -31.17
C GLN A 460 -11.97 -5.11 -31.40
N ALA A 461 -13.13 -4.86 -30.80
CA ALA A 461 -13.80 -3.55 -30.90
C ALA A 461 -13.00 -2.42 -30.22
N ILE A 462 -12.31 -2.71 -29.12
CA ILE A 462 -11.43 -1.74 -28.45
C ILE A 462 -10.21 -1.42 -29.34
N LEU A 463 -9.53 -2.44 -29.87
CA LEU A 463 -8.36 -2.27 -30.73
C LEU A 463 -8.70 -1.48 -32.01
N ALA A 464 -9.86 -1.74 -32.61
CA ALA A 464 -10.26 -1.09 -33.86
C ALA A 464 -10.51 0.42 -33.74
N ARG A 465 -10.75 0.94 -32.54
CA ARG A 465 -11.06 2.37 -32.30
C ARG A 465 -10.00 3.12 -31.51
N SER A 466 -9.10 2.42 -30.83
CA SER A 466 -8.22 3.05 -29.84
C SER A 466 -6.83 3.29 -30.42
N HIS A 467 -6.20 4.41 -30.10
CA HIS A 467 -4.80 4.66 -30.42
C HIS A 467 -3.87 4.07 -29.36
N ARG A 468 -4.20 4.26 -28.07
CA ARG A 468 -3.53 3.61 -26.95
C ARG A 468 -4.52 2.90 -26.04
N ILE A 469 -4.04 1.87 -25.38
CA ILE A 469 -4.78 1.10 -24.39
C ILE A 469 -3.98 1.08 -23.10
N PHE A 470 -4.62 1.53 -22.02
CA PHE A 470 -4.12 1.48 -20.66
C PHE A 470 -4.80 0.33 -19.92
N ALA A 471 -4.10 -0.74 -19.59
CA ALA A 471 -4.65 -1.89 -18.89
C ALA A 471 -4.23 -1.88 -17.41
N ILE A 472 -5.20 -2.04 -16.51
CA ILE A 472 -4.99 -2.14 -15.05
C ILE A 472 -5.36 -3.56 -14.61
N TYR A 473 -4.35 -4.35 -14.31
CA TYR A 473 -4.48 -5.74 -13.88
C TYR A 473 -4.54 -5.84 -12.36
N TRP A 474 -5.58 -6.51 -11.86
CA TRP A 474 -5.77 -6.79 -10.44
C TRP A 474 -6.59 -8.07 -10.26
N ALA A 475 -6.19 -8.91 -9.29
CA ALA A 475 -6.86 -10.20 -9.02
C ALA A 475 -7.05 -11.05 -10.29
N THR A 476 -6.01 -11.12 -11.13
CA THR A 476 -6.04 -11.83 -12.43
C THR A 476 -6.30 -13.32 -12.28
N GLU A 477 -5.85 -13.96 -11.20
CA GLU A 477 -6.18 -15.36 -10.88
C GLU A 477 -7.70 -15.63 -10.83
N GLN A 478 -8.52 -14.60 -10.56
CA GLN A 478 -9.98 -14.69 -10.54
C GLN A 478 -10.63 -14.11 -11.80
N ALA A 479 -10.02 -13.08 -12.40
CA ALA A 479 -10.61 -12.34 -13.51
C ALA A 479 -10.16 -12.85 -14.89
N ASP A 480 -8.90 -13.24 -15.02
CA ASP A 480 -8.25 -13.70 -16.26
C ASP A 480 -7.22 -14.81 -15.92
N PRO A 481 -7.67 -15.97 -15.40
CA PRO A 481 -6.79 -17.01 -14.85
C PRO A 481 -5.82 -17.60 -15.87
N GLU A 482 -6.18 -17.56 -17.15
CA GLU A 482 -5.39 -18.08 -18.26
C GLU A 482 -4.55 -16.98 -18.95
N GLY A 483 -4.64 -15.73 -18.47
CA GLY A 483 -3.93 -14.59 -19.07
C GLY A 483 -4.36 -14.28 -20.51
N PHE A 484 -5.62 -14.57 -20.86
CA PHE A 484 -6.16 -14.41 -22.21
C PHE A 484 -6.15 -12.94 -22.65
N ILE A 485 -6.56 -12.01 -21.79
CA ILE A 485 -6.64 -10.59 -22.14
C ILE A 485 -5.23 -10.03 -22.42
N GLU A 486 -4.27 -10.34 -21.55
CA GLU A 486 -2.87 -9.92 -21.77
C GLU A 486 -2.27 -10.56 -23.02
N SER A 487 -2.46 -11.86 -23.21
CA SER A 487 -1.94 -12.58 -24.38
C SER A 487 -2.51 -12.04 -25.68
N TYR A 488 -3.82 -11.75 -25.69
CA TYR A 488 -4.51 -11.19 -26.85
C TYR A 488 -3.98 -9.79 -27.21
N LEU A 489 -3.85 -8.90 -26.21
CA LEU A 489 -3.27 -7.57 -26.40
C LEU A 489 -1.81 -7.64 -26.84
N GLY A 490 -1.01 -8.57 -26.29
CA GLY A 490 0.38 -8.76 -26.68
C GLY A 490 0.57 -9.23 -28.12
N GLN A 491 -0.42 -9.93 -28.70
CA GLN A 491 -0.38 -10.40 -30.09
C GLN A 491 -0.92 -9.38 -31.10
N HIS A 492 -1.80 -8.47 -30.67
CA HIS A 492 -2.53 -7.57 -31.58
C HIS A 492 -2.20 -6.08 -31.36
N ALA A 493 -1.40 -5.75 -30.35
CA ALA A 493 -0.97 -4.39 -30.03
C ALA A 493 0.50 -4.36 -29.61
N PHE A 494 1.06 -3.16 -29.51
CA PHE A 494 2.46 -2.95 -29.16
C PHE A 494 2.59 -2.60 -27.68
N LYS A 495 2.94 -3.59 -26.83
CA LYS A 495 3.18 -3.37 -25.39
C LYS A 495 4.36 -2.40 -25.23
N ALA A 496 4.13 -1.30 -24.51
CA ALA A 496 5.08 -0.19 -24.40
C ALA A 496 5.83 -0.17 -23.07
N TRP A 497 5.12 -0.38 -21.96
CA TRP A 497 5.69 -0.48 -20.63
C TRP A 497 4.76 -1.24 -19.70
N ASP A 498 5.33 -1.76 -18.62
CA ASP A 498 4.67 -2.57 -17.60
C ASP A 498 5.24 -2.18 -16.23
N ALA A 499 4.38 -1.70 -15.33
CA ALA A 499 4.79 -1.17 -14.04
C ALA A 499 3.86 -1.64 -12.92
N TRP A 500 4.44 -1.91 -11.74
CA TRP A 500 3.67 -2.16 -10.52
C TRP A 500 3.41 -0.86 -9.77
N VAL A 501 2.15 -0.61 -9.45
CA VAL A 501 1.68 0.51 -8.61
C VAL A 501 0.95 -0.09 -7.41
N GLY A 502 1.68 -0.27 -6.30
CA GLY A 502 1.22 -1.13 -5.21
C GLY A 502 1.06 -2.56 -5.71
N ARG A 503 -0.13 -3.14 -5.60
CA ARG A 503 -0.46 -4.47 -6.16
C ARG A 503 -1.17 -4.42 -7.50
N LEU A 504 -1.34 -3.23 -8.08
CA LEU A 504 -1.90 -3.06 -9.42
C LEU A 504 -0.76 -3.18 -10.42
N ARG A 505 -0.95 -3.97 -11.47
CA ARG A 505 -0.04 -3.93 -12.62
C ARG A 505 -0.66 -3.03 -13.69
N PHE A 506 0.01 -1.92 -13.96
CA PHE A 506 -0.40 -0.90 -14.90
C PHE A 506 0.44 -1.06 -16.17
N VAL A 507 -0.22 -1.21 -17.31
CA VAL A 507 0.42 -1.54 -18.59
C VAL A 507 -0.13 -0.63 -19.68
N ALA A 508 0.72 -0.13 -20.58
CA ALA A 508 0.28 0.59 -21.77
C ALA A 508 0.61 -0.18 -23.05
N TYR A 509 -0.29 -0.07 -24.02
CA TYR A 509 -0.16 -0.61 -25.37
C TYR A 509 -0.45 0.50 -26.39
N SER A 510 0.23 0.45 -27.53
CA SER A 510 -0.22 1.16 -28.73
C SER A 510 -1.08 0.23 -29.58
N ALA A 511 -2.31 0.65 -29.85
CA ALA A 511 -3.27 -0.03 -30.72
C ALA A 511 -3.35 0.63 -32.12
N ALA A 512 -2.55 1.68 -32.35
CA ALA A 512 -2.45 2.33 -33.64
C ALA A 512 -1.89 1.36 -34.72
N PRO A 513 -2.20 1.58 -36.02
CA PRO A 513 -1.83 0.66 -37.09
C PRO A 513 -0.35 0.25 -37.08
N PRO A 514 -0.03 -1.02 -37.38
CA PRO A 514 1.36 -1.46 -37.44
C PRO A 514 2.14 -0.69 -38.52
N PRO A 515 3.42 -0.31 -38.29
CA PRO A 515 4.25 0.25 -39.36
C PRO A 515 4.46 -0.77 -40.48
N ASP A 516 4.68 -0.26 -41.69
CA ASP A 516 4.98 -1.09 -42.86
C ASP A 516 6.32 -1.80 -42.66
N LEU A 517 6.33 -3.11 -42.93
CA LEU A 517 7.54 -3.92 -42.93
C LEU A 517 8.26 -3.74 -44.27
N VAL A 518 9.48 -3.23 -44.23
CA VAL A 518 10.35 -3.06 -45.40
C VAL A 518 11.41 -4.16 -45.38
N PRO A 519 11.45 -5.05 -46.38
CA PRO A 519 12.50 -6.05 -46.51
C PRO A 519 13.87 -5.41 -46.75
N PHE A 520 14.91 -5.98 -46.14
CA PHE A 520 16.29 -5.64 -46.48
C PHE A 520 16.67 -6.28 -47.81
N GLU A 521 17.51 -5.62 -48.61
CA GLU A 521 18.03 -6.21 -49.86
C GLU A 521 18.79 -7.53 -49.59
N GLN A 522 19.53 -7.56 -48.48
CA GLN A 522 20.11 -8.76 -47.90
C GLN A 522 19.78 -8.80 -46.40
N PRO A 523 19.28 -9.92 -45.86
CA PRO A 523 18.96 -10.02 -44.44
C PRO A 523 20.15 -9.66 -43.54
N VAL A 524 19.91 -8.82 -42.54
CA VAL A 524 20.95 -8.40 -41.59
C VAL A 524 21.18 -9.54 -40.59
N ARG A 525 22.44 -9.92 -40.37
CA ARG A 525 22.81 -11.05 -39.53
C ARG A 525 23.23 -10.59 -38.14
N PHE A 526 22.63 -11.20 -37.12
CA PHE A 526 22.98 -11.07 -35.70
C PHE A 526 23.63 -12.38 -35.21
N GLY A 527 24.89 -12.30 -34.82
CA GLY A 527 25.70 -13.47 -34.50
C GLY A 527 25.82 -14.41 -35.69
N GLU A 528 25.78 -15.73 -35.44
CA GLU A 528 25.93 -16.71 -36.52
C GLU A 528 24.61 -17.14 -37.15
N ARG A 529 23.51 -17.16 -36.37
CA ARG A 529 22.30 -17.95 -36.69
C ARG A 529 20.99 -17.16 -36.77
N ILE A 530 20.99 -15.87 -36.46
CA ILE A 530 19.79 -15.03 -36.44
C ILE A 530 19.88 -14.03 -37.60
N LEU A 531 18.85 -14.00 -38.44
CA LEU A 531 18.70 -13.06 -39.54
C LEU A 531 17.49 -12.17 -39.28
N LEU A 532 17.61 -10.90 -39.65
CA LEU A 532 16.51 -9.94 -39.73
C LEU A 532 16.20 -9.70 -41.20
N GLU A 533 15.03 -10.17 -41.64
CA GLU A 533 14.62 -10.13 -43.06
C GLU A 533 13.95 -8.81 -43.43
N ALA A 534 13.21 -8.21 -42.48
CA ALA A 534 12.52 -6.96 -42.69
C ALA A 534 12.36 -6.20 -41.36
N ALA A 535 12.27 -4.88 -41.45
CA ALA A 535 11.98 -4.01 -40.32
C ALA A 535 11.01 -2.88 -40.71
N GLY A 536 10.21 -2.43 -39.75
CA GLY A 536 9.31 -1.28 -39.87
C GLY A 536 9.29 -0.51 -38.57
N TYR A 537 9.24 0.82 -38.62
CA TYR A 537 9.18 1.66 -37.43
C TYR A 537 8.33 2.92 -37.68
N SER A 538 7.92 3.59 -36.60
CA SER A 538 7.14 4.83 -36.68
C SER A 538 7.99 5.96 -37.26
N ARG A 539 7.56 6.49 -38.41
CA ARG A 539 8.23 7.61 -39.12
C ARG A 539 7.55 8.96 -38.94
N ASP A 540 6.28 8.95 -38.54
CA ASP A 540 5.55 10.17 -38.24
C ASP A 540 6.15 10.86 -37.00
N PRO A 541 6.15 12.21 -36.95
CA PRO A 541 6.59 12.94 -35.76
C PRO A 541 5.80 12.52 -34.51
N LEU A 542 6.52 12.23 -33.42
CA LEU A 542 5.94 11.82 -32.14
C LEU A 542 6.12 12.91 -31.08
N GLN A 543 5.29 12.89 -30.05
CA GLN A 543 5.42 13.75 -28.87
C GLN A 543 5.90 12.94 -27.65
N PRO A 544 6.51 13.60 -26.65
CA PRO A 544 6.77 12.97 -25.35
C PRO A 544 5.48 12.39 -24.75
N GLY A 545 5.51 11.11 -24.35
CA GLY A 545 4.32 10.36 -23.90
C GLY A 545 3.68 9.47 -24.97
N ASP A 546 4.10 9.60 -26.24
CA ASP A 546 3.70 8.67 -27.30
C ASP A 546 4.48 7.35 -27.23
N ILE A 547 4.05 6.39 -28.03
CA ILE A 547 4.66 5.06 -28.14
C ILE A 547 5.15 4.89 -29.58
N ALA A 548 6.47 4.87 -29.78
CA ALA A 548 7.06 4.50 -31.05
C ALA A 548 6.86 3.00 -31.28
N ARG A 549 6.24 2.63 -32.40
CA ARG A 549 6.00 1.22 -32.79
C ARG A 549 7.15 0.74 -33.66
N VAL A 550 7.63 -0.48 -33.41
CA VAL A 550 8.63 -1.17 -34.24
C VAL A 550 8.14 -2.59 -34.54
N ARG A 551 8.32 -3.03 -35.78
CA ARG A 551 8.05 -4.38 -36.25
C ARG A 551 9.30 -4.98 -36.86
N LEU A 552 9.55 -6.22 -36.53
CA LEU A 552 10.70 -6.98 -36.98
C LEU A 552 10.21 -8.31 -37.55
N ALA A 553 10.88 -8.79 -38.60
CA ALA A 553 10.68 -10.13 -39.15
C ALA A 553 12.00 -10.89 -39.06
N TRP A 554 12.04 -11.85 -38.15
CA TRP A 554 13.24 -12.63 -37.85
C TRP A 554 13.23 -13.98 -38.53
N LEU A 555 14.40 -14.54 -38.79
CA LEU A 555 14.58 -15.91 -39.25
C LEU A 555 15.77 -16.56 -38.55
N ALA A 556 15.59 -17.77 -38.02
CA ALA A 556 16.70 -18.60 -37.54
C ALA A 556 17.21 -19.50 -38.68
N THR A 557 18.53 -19.54 -38.90
CA THR A 557 19.12 -20.45 -39.90
C THR A 557 19.38 -21.85 -39.35
N ALA A 558 19.37 -22.01 -38.02
CA ALA A 558 19.56 -23.27 -37.31
C ALA A 558 18.93 -23.18 -35.91
N PRO A 559 18.70 -24.31 -35.20
CA PRO A 559 18.14 -24.27 -33.86
C PRO A 559 18.97 -23.40 -32.90
N LEU A 560 18.27 -22.66 -32.04
CA LEU A 560 18.85 -21.78 -31.03
C LEU A 560 18.70 -22.41 -29.64
N GLU A 561 19.80 -22.60 -28.93
CA GLU A 561 19.80 -23.13 -27.55
C GLU A 561 19.81 -22.01 -26.49
N THR A 562 20.14 -20.79 -26.92
CA THR A 562 20.23 -19.61 -26.08
C THR A 562 18.96 -18.77 -26.20
N ARG A 563 18.46 -18.29 -25.06
CA ARG A 563 17.42 -17.25 -25.01
C ARG A 563 18.06 -15.89 -25.23
N TYR A 564 17.66 -15.23 -26.30
CA TYR A 564 18.10 -13.87 -26.60
C TYR A 564 16.97 -12.87 -26.29
N LYS A 565 17.38 -11.69 -25.86
CA LYS A 565 16.54 -10.52 -25.75
C LYS A 565 16.87 -9.54 -26.85
N ILE A 566 15.84 -8.82 -27.27
CA ILE A 566 15.92 -7.73 -28.22
C ILE A 566 15.86 -6.44 -27.42
N THR A 567 16.78 -5.52 -27.73
CA THR A 567 16.79 -4.16 -27.17
C THR A 567 16.64 -3.15 -28.30
N LEU A 568 15.71 -2.21 -28.11
CA LEU A 568 15.54 -1.05 -28.97
C LEU A 568 15.84 0.20 -28.15
N GLN A 569 16.69 1.07 -28.66
CA GLN A 569 17.11 2.28 -27.97
C GLN A 569 16.96 3.50 -28.89
N LEU A 570 16.39 4.58 -28.36
CA LEU A 570 16.54 5.91 -28.94
C LEU A 570 17.73 6.60 -28.30
N LEU A 571 18.68 7.01 -29.13
CA LEU A 571 19.88 7.70 -28.69
C LEU A 571 19.80 9.19 -29.03
N ASP A 572 20.36 10.03 -28.18
CA ASP A 572 20.70 11.40 -28.56
C ASP A 572 22.08 11.44 -29.25
N PRO A 573 22.53 12.59 -29.80
CA PRO A 573 23.85 12.69 -30.41
C PRO A 573 25.04 12.53 -29.45
N ALA A 574 24.79 12.59 -28.14
CA ALA A 574 25.79 12.28 -27.11
C ALA A 574 25.78 10.78 -26.72
N ASN A 575 25.12 9.94 -27.52
CA ASN A 575 24.91 8.50 -27.29
C ASN A 575 24.25 8.19 -25.93
N GLN A 576 23.46 9.12 -25.40
CA GLN A 576 22.64 8.87 -24.23
C GLN A 576 21.33 8.20 -24.63
N VAL A 577 20.96 7.18 -23.87
CA VAL A 577 19.71 6.45 -24.08
C VAL A 577 18.55 7.32 -23.58
N MET A 578 17.74 7.81 -24.52
CA MET A 578 16.56 8.60 -24.24
C MET A 578 15.37 7.69 -23.94
N ALA A 579 15.17 6.64 -24.72
CA ALA A 579 14.14 5.64 -24.49
C ALA A 579 14.70 4.25 -24.76
N GLN A 580 14.25 3.25 -24.01
CA GLN A 580 14.68 1.87 -24.20
C GLN A 580 13.55 0.90 -23.91
N VAL A 581 13.49 -0.19 -24.68
CA VAL A 581 12.71 -1.38 -24.36
C VAL A 581 13.59 -2.61 -24.52
N ASP A 582 13.55 -3.50 -23.53
CA ASP A 582 14.20 -4.81 -23.56
C ASP A 582 13.14 -5.89 -23.39
N SER A 583 13.02 -6.80 -24.35
CA SER A 583 12.09 -7.91 -24.24
C SER A 583 12.58 -9.12 -25.00
N GLU A 584 12.13 -10.28 -24.55
CA GLU A 584 12.16 -11.45 -25.44
C GLU A 584 11.11 -11.30 -26.55
N PRO A 585 11.31 -11.94 -27.70
CA PRO A 585 10.38 -11.83 -28.84
C PRO A 585 8.93 -12.12 -28.46
N ASN A 586 8.00 -11.35 -29.03
CA ASN A 586 6.56 -11.38 -28.75
C ASN A 586 6.22 -11.25 -27.26
N GLY A 587 6.90 -10.33 -26.55
CA GLY A 587 6.64 -10.07 -25.13
C GLY A 587 6.96 -11.24 -24.21
N GLY A 588 7.85 -12.14 -24.63
CA GLY A 588 8.21 -13.36 -23.90
C GLY A 588 7.33 -14.57 -24.18
N ALA A 589 6.30 -14.44 -25.03
CA ALA A 589 5.44 -15.56 -25.42
C ALA A 589 6.11 -16.50 -26.45
N HIS A 590 7.12 -16.03 -27.18
CA HIS A 590 7.79 -16.81 -28.22
C HIS A 590 9.32 -16.70 -28.14
N PRO A 591 9.95 -17.26 -27.08
CA PRO A 591 11.39 -17.15 -26.86
C PRO A 591 12.20 -17.70 -28.05
N THR A 592 13.40 -17.17 -28.29
CA THR A 592 14.24 -17.57 -29.44
C THR A 592 14.51 -19.06 -29.53
N THR A 593 14.51 -19.78 -28.40
CA THR A 593 14.70 -21.23 -28.36
C THR A 593 13.51 -22.04 -28.90
N SER A 594 12.33 -21.42 -29.08
CA SER A 594 11.18 -22.06 -29.71
C SER A 594 11.14 -21.86 -31.23
N TRP A 595 12.03 -21.05 -31.79
CA TRP A 595 12.03 -20.73 -33.21
C TRP A 595 12.41 -21.95 -34.05
N ARG A 596 11.64 -22.20 -35.11
CA ARG A 596 11.95 -23.25 -36.07
C ARG A 596 12.85 -22.68 -37.16
N PRO A 597 13.94 -23.38 -37.53
CA PRO A 597 14.81 -22.91 -38.59
C PRO A 597 14.06 -22.73 -39.92
N GLY A 598 14.28 -21.60 -40.59
CA GLY A 598 13.64 -21.26 -41.85
C GLY A 598 12.21 -20.69 -41.73
N GLU A 599 11.66 -20.57 -40.52
CA GLU A 599 10.38 -19.90 -40.28
C GLU A 599 10.60 -18.41 -40.02
N THR A 600 9.83 -17.55 -40.70
CA THR A 600 9.80 -16.11 -40.44
C THR A 600 8.96 -15.84 -39.19
N ILE A 601 9.58 -15.24 -38.17
CA ILE A 601 8.96 -14.90 -36.90
C ILE A 601 8.62 -13.41 -36.87
N PRO A 602 7.34 -13.03 -36.89
CA PRO A 602 6.94 -11.64 -36.70
C PRO A 602 7.11 -11.26 -35.23
N ASP A 603 7.51 -10.02 -35.01
CA ASP A 603 7.81 -9.50 -33.68
C ASP A 603 7.52 -7.99 -33.61
N GLY A 604 6.96 -7.54 -32.49
CA GLY A 604 6.40 -6.20 -32.34
C GLY A 604 6.77 -5.57 -31.00
N TYR A 605 7.24 -4.33 -31.05
CA TYR A 605 7.69 -3.58 -29.88
C TYR A 605 7.02 -2.21 -29.79
N GLY A 606 6.55 -1.87 -28.60
CA GLY A 606 6.22 -0.50 -28.23
C GLY A 606 7.40 0.10 -27.46
N LEU A 607 7.93 1.21 -27.95
CA LEU A 607 8.97 1.99 -27.27
C LEU A 607 8.35 3.27 -26.74
N ALA A 608 8.13 3.31 -25.43
CA ALA A 608 7.52 4.45 -24.77
C ALA A 608 8.47 5.64 -24.75
N ILE A 609 8.02 6.79 -25.25
CA ILE A 609 8.79 8.03 -25.20
C ILE A 609 8.52 8.68 -23.83
N PRO A 610 9.51 8.80 -22.93
CA PRO A 610 9.26 9.39 -21.62
C PRO A 610 8.76 10.84 -21.73
N LEU A 611 7.97 11.27 -20.76
CA LEU A 611 7.54 12.66 -20.66
C LEU A 611 8.76 13.59 -20.50
N ALA A 612 8.60 14.83 -20.96
CA ALA A 612 9.66 15.84 -20.95
C ALA A 612 10.89 15.49 -21.82
N THR A 613 10.84 14.43 -22.65
CA THR A 613 11.89 14.18 -23.65
C THR A 613 11.98 15.37 -24.60
N PRO A 614 13.18 15.92 -24.87
CA PRO A 614 13.30 17.06 -25.76
C PRO A 614 12.88 16.75 -27.20
N PRO A 615 12.43 17.75 -27.98
CA PRO A 615 12.30 17.65 -29.42
C PRO A 615 13.67 17.45 -30.08
N GLY A 616 13.71 16.72 -31.18
CA GLY A 616 14.96 16.40 -31.87
C GLY A 616 14.84 15.18 -32.78
N HIS A 617 15.97 14.77 -33.34
CA HIS A 617 16.12 13.58 -34.17
C HIS A 617 16.91 12.54 -33.39
N TYR A 618 16.29 11.38 -33.15
CA TYR A 618 16.85 10.35 -32.31
C TYR A 618 17.09 9.08 -33.13
N PRO A 619 18.36 8.69 -33.37
CA PRO A 619 18.67 7.40 -33.95
C PRO A 619 18.04 6.27 -33.15
N LEU A 620 17.26 5.43 -33.83
CA LEU A 620 16.70 4.19 -33.33
C LEU A 620 17.65 3.05 -33.67
N ILE A 621 18.24 2.48 -32.63
CA ILE A 621 19.10 1.31 -32.76
C ILE A 621 18.43 0.05 -32.24
N LEU A 622 18.83 -1.08 -32.82
CA LEU A 622 18.42 -2.43 -32.50
C LEU A 622 19.65 -3.26 -32.13
N ALA A 623 19.62 -3.96 -31.01
CA ALA A 623 20.62 -4.97 -30.67
C ALA A 623 19.98 -6.25 -30.12
N VAL A 624 20.70 -7.36 -30.26
CA VAL A 624 20.30 -8.67 -29.75
C VAL A 624 21.34 -9.10 -28.72
N TYR A 625 20.91 -9.55 -27.55
CA TYR A 625 21.83 -9.93 -26.49
C TYR A 625 21.38 -11.19 -25.75
N ASP A 626 22.35 -11.95 -25.26
CA ASP A 626 22.12 -13.15 -24.47
C ASP A 626 21.44 -12.78 -23.14
N ALA A 627 20.28 -13.37 -22.86
CA ALA A 627 19.47 -13.02 -21.70
C ALA A 627 20.13 -13.35 -20.35
N ALA A 628 21.06 -14.31 -20.32
CA ALA A 628 21.76 -14.76 -19.13
C ALA A 628 23.06 -13.97 -18.89
N THR A 629 23.83 -13.67 -19.95
CA THR A 629 25.13 -13.01 -19.82
C THR A 629 25.10 -11.51 -20.05
N GLY A 630 24.08 -10.99 -20.73
CA GLY A 630 24.02 -9.59 -21.15
C GLY A 630 24.90 -9.27 -22.37
N ALA A 631 25.61 -10.25 -22.93
CA ALA A 631 26.50 -10.04 -24.07
C ALA A 631 25.72 -9.78 -25.36
N ARG A 632 25.98 -8.65 -26.02
CA ARG A 632 25.40 -8.31 -27.32
C ARG A 632 26.05 -9.13 -28.44
N LEU A 633 25.25 -9.49 -29.44
CA LEU A 633 25.70 -10.18 -30.65
C LEU A 633 26.29 -9.18 -31.63
N LEU A 634 27.37 -9.58 -32.33
CA LEU A 634 27.90 -8.82 -33.45
C LEU A 634 26.90 -8.81 -34.62
N VAL A 635 26.85 -7.68 -35.32
CA VAL A 635 25.92 -7.45 -36.43
C VAL A 635 26.70 -7.30 -37.73
N SER A 636 26.21 -7.92 -38.80
CA SER A 636 26.77 -7.79 -40.15
C SER A 636 25.66 -7.62 -41.19
N GLY A 637 25.87 -6.71 -42.14
CA GLY A 637 24.87 -6.31 -43.13
C GLY A 637 24.81 -4.79 -43.30
N GLU A 638 23.84 -4.33 -44.08
CA GLU A 638 23.56 -2.89 -44.25
C GLU A 638 23.14 -2.26 -42.91
N GLY A 639 23.65 -1.06 -42.60
CA GLY A 639 23.32 -0.32 -41.36
C GLY A 639 23.96 -0.86 -40.07
N ALA A 640 24.74 -1.94 -40.14
CA ALA A 640 25.39 -2.54 -38.97
C ALA A 640 26.48 -1.64 -38.38
N GLN A 641 26.51 -1.51 -37.06
CA GLN A 641 27.51 -0.77 -36.29
C GLN A 641 27.98 -1.61 -35.10
N GLY A 642 28.96 -2.50 -35.35
CA GLY A 642 29.54 -3.36 -34.32
C GLY A 642 28.55 -4.38 -33.79
N ASP A 643 27.92 -4.08 -32.65
CA ASP A 643 26.97 -4.94 -31.93
C ASP A 643 25.50 -4.46 -32.00
N CYS A 644 25.23 -3.49 -32.88
CA CYS A 644 23.88 -2.97 -33.12
C CYS A 644 23.61 -2.67 -34.60
N LEU A 645 22.35 -2.46 -34.94
CA LEU A 645 21.84 -2.02 -36.24
C LEU A 645 21.13 -0.68 -36.06
N VAL A 646 21.47 0.32 -36.87
CA VAL A 646 20.70 1.58 -36.93
C VAL A 646 19.52 1.36 -37.87
N LEU A 647 18.29 1.41 -37.35
CA LEU A 647 17.06 1.25 -38.13
C LEU A 647 16.66 2.53 -38.86
N GLY A 648 16.99 3.69 -38.29
CA GLY A 648 16.71 5.02 -38.81
C GLY A 648 16.47 6.03 -37.69
N ASP A 649 15.78 7.13 -37.99
CA ASP A 649 15.57 8.22 -37.03
C ASP A 649 14.09 8.36 -36.63
N VAL A 650 13.85 8.59 -35.35
CA VAL A 650 12.56 9.01 -34.82
C VAL A 650 12.59 10.51 -34.54
N THR A 651 11.63 11.24 -35.11
CA THR A 651 11.53 12.69 -34.91
C THR A 651 10.58 12.98 -33.76
N LEU A 652 11.05 13.72 -32.75
CA LEU A 652 10.23 14.20 -31.65
C LEU A 652 9.91 15.69 -31.81
N VAL A 653 8.66 16.06 -31.55
CA VAL A 653 8.18 17.45 -31.58
C VAL A 653 7.66 17.88 -30.20
N PRO A 654 7.64 19.19 -29.89
CA PRO A 654 7.11 19.65 -28.62
C PRO A 654 5.64 19.25 -28.42
N PRO A 655 5.22 18.88 -27.20
CA PRO A 655 3.82 18.65 -26.91
C PRO A 655 3.04 19.97 -26.93
N ALA A 656 1.74 19.90 -27.27
CA ALA A 656 0.88 21.09 -27.32
C ALA A 656 0.63 21.71 -25.93
N GLN A 657 0.71 20.91 -24.87
CA GLN A 657 0.50 21.34 -23.49
C GLN A 657 1.54 20.70 -22.57
N ALA A 658 1.90 21.41 -21.49
CA ALA A 658 2.78 20.87 -20.48
C ALA A 658 2.09 19.72 -19.72
N PRO A 659 2.76 18.57 -19.53
CA PRO A 659 2.25 17.55 -18.62
C PRO A 659 2.26 18.09 -17.18
N PRO A 660 1.30 17.66 -16.33
CA PRO A 660 1.37 17.96 -14.90
C PRO A 660 2.69 17.48 -14.30
N LEU A 661 3.36 18.35 -13.53
CA LEU A 661 4.68 18.04 -12.97
C LEU A 661 4.66 16.81 -12.05
N ALA A 662 3.51 16.54 -11.41
CA ALA A 662 3.33 15.41 -10.49
C ALA A 662 3.42 14.02 -11.15
N ILE A 663 3.28 13.95 -12.48
CA ILE A 663 3.35 12.68 -13.22
C ILE A 663 4.70 12.47 -13.92
N LEU A 664 5.61 13.43 -13.81
CA LEU A 664 6.98 13.25 -14.25
C LEU A 664 7.66 12.23 -13.32
N SER A 665 8.43 11.30 -13.90
CA SER A 665 9.11 10.24 -13.17
C SER A 665 10.34 10.76 -12.41
N ILE A 666 10.16 11.77 -11.56
CA ILE A 666 11.20 12.40 -10.74
C ILE A 666 11.28 11.69 -9.39
N ARG A 667 12.36 10.96 -9.18
CA ARG A 667 12.66 10.21 -7.95
C ARG A 667 13.06 11.12 -6.81
N TYR A 668 13.86 12.14 -7.09
CA TYR A 668 14.31 13.12 -6.12
C TYR A 668 13.77 14.50 -6.50
N PRO A 669 12.50 14.81 -6.17
CA PRO A 669 11.94 16.12 -6.44
C PRO A 669 12.69 17.18 -5.64
N ALA A 670 13.02 18.27 -6.30
CA ALA A 670 13.68 19.41 -5.69
C ALA A 670 13.24 20.67 -6.45
N GLU A 671 12.47 21.52 -5.79
CA GLU A 671 12.05 22.78 -6.38
C GLU A 671 13.06 23.87 -6.04
N GLY A 672 13.71 24.41 -7.07
CA GLY A 672 14.66 25.51 -6.94
C GLY A 672 14.56 26.46 -8.12
N ILE A 673 14.34 27.75 -7.85
CA ILE A 673 14.35 28.77 -8.90
C ILE A 673 15.78 29.30 -9.07
N ARG A 674 16.26 29.27 -10.31
CA ARG A 674 17.50 29.92 -10.79
C ARG A 674 17.14 30.59 -12.11
N ALA A 675 16.61 31.80 -12.02
CA ALA A 675 16.08 32.53 -13.18
C ALA A 675 17.08 32.51 -14.36
N PRO A 676 16.65 32.16 -15.58
CA PRO A 676 15.25 32.04 -16.02
C PRO A 676 14.60 30.66 -15.79
N PHE A 677 15.24 29.72 -15.10
CA PHE A 677 14.74 28.35 -14.95
C PHE A 677 14.21 28.01 -13.55
N ARG A 678 13.29 27.06 -13.52
CA ARG A 678 12.94 26.26 -12.35
C ARG A 678 13.54 24.87 -12.51
N PHE A 679 14.35 24.47 -11.55
CA PHE A 679 14.75 23.08 -11.36
C PHE A 679 13.60 22.33 -10.68
N LEU A 680 13.24 21.17 -11.23
CA LEU A 680 12.12 20.34 -10.76
C LEU A 680 12.62 19.14 -9.94
N GLY A 681 13.85 18.70 -10.19
CA GLY A 681 14.49 17.59 -9.49
C GLY A 681 15.39 16.77 -10.41
N HIS A 682 15.82 15.61 -9.90
CA HIS A 682 16.72 14.72 -10.61
C HIS A 682 16.43 13.24 -10.34
N ASN A 683 16.92 12.40 -11.24
CA ASN A 683 17.13 10.98 -11.01
C ASN A 683 18.62 10.71 -11.07
N ARG A 684 19.07 9.69 -10.34
CA ARG A 684 20.45 9.22 -10.48
C ARG A 684 20.57 7.75 -10.14
N TYR A 685 21.47 7.07 -10.82
CA TYR A 685 21.77 5.65 -10.63
C TYR A 685 23.11 5.30 -11.30
N LYS A 686 23.69 4.14 -10.96
CA LYS A 686 24.85 3.60 -11.68
C LYS A 686 24.46 3.26 -13.12
N GLN A 687 25.22 3.71 -14.12
CA GLN A 687 24.96 3.40 -15.53
C GLN A 687 24.71 1.89 -15.72
N GLY A 688 23.60 1.52 -16.38
CA GLY A 688 23.16 0.13 -16.54
C GLY A 688 22.29 -0.44 -15.40
N PHE A 689 22.11 0.28 -14.29
CA PHE A 689 21.33 -0.15 -13.13
C PHE A 689 20.06 0.69 -12.91
N ALA A 690 19.42 1.17 -13.98
CA ALA A 690 18.15 1.91 -13.87
C ALA A 690 17.06 1.11 -13.12
N HIS A 691 17.07 -0.22 -13.23
CA HIS A 691 16.18 -1.15 -12.53
C HIS A 691 16.50 -1.30 -11.03
N ALA A 692 17.70 -0.92 -10.61
CA ALA A 692 18.17 -0.97 -9.23
C ALA A 692 18.88 0.36 -8.90
N PRO A 693 18.14 1.47 -8.84
CA PRO A 693 18.74 2.81 -8.81
C PRO A 693 19.47 3.12 -7.50
N ASP A 694 19.34 2.26 -6.49
CA ASP A 694 20.09 2.31 -5.22
C ASP A 694 21.32 1.39 -5.20
N THR A 695 21.69 0.75 -6.33
CA THR A 695 22.92 -0.02 -6.43
C THR A 695 24.10 0.86 -6.03
N PRO A 696 24.94 0.42 -5.08
CA PRO A 696 26.10 1.19 -4.63
C PRO A 696 27.02 1.55 -5.80
N LEU A 697 27.42 2.81 -5.83
CA LEU A 697 28.43 3.31 -6.75
C LEU A 697 29.83 3.04 -6.17
N GLN A 698 30.79 2.83 -7.06
CA GLN A 698 32.21 2.67 -6.75
C GLN A 698 33.02 3.78 -7.43
N PRO A 699 34.21 4.13 -6.91
CA PRO A 699 35.12 5.02 -7.62
C PRO A 699 35.39 4.51 -9.05
N GLY A 700 35.35 5.40 -10.03
CA GLY A 700 35.47 5.05 -11.46
C GLY A 700 34.17 4.62 -12.13
N ASP A 701 33.08 4.38 -11.39
CA ASP A 701 31.78 4.13 -12.00
C ASP A 701 31.27 5.36 -12.76
N ILE A 702 30.35 5.12 -13.69
CA ILE A 702 29.59 6.17 -14.38
C ILE A 702 28.28 6.38 -13.62
N LEU A 703 28.09 7.58 -13.09
CA LEU A 703 26.83 8.06 -12.54
C LEU A 703 25.94 8.54 -13.69
N HIS A 704 24.85 7.85 -13.93
CA HIS A 704 23.78 8.37 -14.77
C HIS A 704 22.98 9.40 -13.98
N LEU A 705 22.78 10.59 -14.54
CA LEU A 705 22.04 11.69 -13.95
C LEU A 705 20.99 12.18 -14.94
N THR A 706 19.73 12.08 -14.56
CA THR A 706 18.63 12.74 -15.28
C THR A 706 18.29 14.03 -14.55
N THR A 707 18.23 15.16 -15.25
CA THR A 707 17.82 16.45 -14.66
C THR A 707 16.55 16.96 -15.30
N PHE A 708 15.65 17.55 -14.51
CA PHE A 708 14.38 18.10 -14.98
C PHE A 708 14.32 19.61 -14.75
N TRP A 709 14.05 20.34 -15.83
CA TRP A 709 14.07 21.80 -15.84
C TRP A 709 12.84 22.34 -16.55
N GLN A 710 12.42 23.54 -16.17
CA GLN A 710 11.34 24.28 -16.81
C GLN A 710 11.78 25.73 -16.98
N ALA A 711 11.63 26.29 -18.18
CA ALA A 711 11.83 27.73 -18.38
C ALA A 711 10.64 28.50 -17.81
N LEU A 712 10.91 29.52 -17.00
CA LEU A 712 9.88 30.44 -16.48
C LEU A 712 9.60 31.60 -17.46
N GLN A 713 10.56 31.87 -18.33
CA GLN A 713 10.50 32.87 -19.40
C GLN A 713 11.42 32.41 -20.54
N PRO A 714 11.25 32.93 -21.77
CA PRO A 714 12.11 32.58 -22.90
C PRO A 714 13.58 32.84 -22.55
N PRO A 715 14.47 31.83 -22.62
CA PRO A 715 15.89 32.02 -22.31
C PRO A 715 16.58 32.93 -23.33
N GLU A 716 17.50 33.78 -22.88
CA GLU A 716 18.22 34.74 -23.73
C GLU A 716 19.36 34.10 -24.56
N GLY A 717 19.63 32.81 -24.34
CA GLY A 717 20.68 32.06 -25.02
C GLY A 717 20.80 30.65 -24.48
N ASP A 718 21.96 30.03 -24.71
CA ASP A 718 22.21 28.64 -24.37
C ASP A 718 22.92 28.49 -23.03
N TYR A 719 22.16 28.07 -22.03
CA TYR A 719 22.63 27.83 -20.68
C TYR A 719 23.15 26.40 -20.56
N ARG A 720 24.08 26.22 -19.63
CA ARG A 720 24.68 24.94 -19.27
C ARG A 720 24.69 24.81 -17.76
N PHE A 721 24.91 23.61 -17.23
CA PHE A 721 25.26 23.44 -15.83
C PHE A 721 26.61 22.75 -15.70
N GLU A 722 27.32 23.09 -14.63
CA GLU A 722 28.53 22.40 -14.19
C GLU A 722 28.15 21.46 -13.05
N PHE A 723 28.39 20.16 -13.23
CA PHE A 723 28.18 19.16 -12.18
C PHE A 723 29.37 19.16 -11.23
N ARG A 724 29.10 19.22 -9.92
CA ARG A 724 30.13 19.29 -8.89
C ARG A 724 29.94 18.22 -7.83
N LEU A 725 31.05 17.59 -7.45
CA LEU A 725 31.15 16.64 -6.34
C LEU A 725 32.08 17.22 -5.27
N ASP A 726 31.58 17.42 -4.05
CA ASP A 726 32.31 18.10 -2.98
C ASP A 726 32.96 19.42 -3.46
N ASP A 727 32.18 20.22 -4.19
CA ASP A 727 32.58 21.49 -4.83
C ASP A 727 33.62 21.40 -5.96
N VAL A 728 34.11 20.19 -6.29
CA VAL A 728 35.00 19.92 -7.42
C VAL A 728 34.17 19.72 -8.70
N PRO A 729 34.41 20.49 -9.78
CA PRO A 729 33.70 20.31 -11.03
C PRO A 729 34.14 19.03 -11.76
N LEU A 730 33.18 18.22 -12.19
CA LEU A 730 33.43 16.98 -12.93
C LEU A 730 33.06 17.07 -14.41
N GLY A 731 32.27 18.08 -14.81
CA GLY A 731 31.89 18.27 -16.21
C GLY A 731 30.87 19.38 -16.40
N ARG A 732 30.73 19.83 -17.65
CA ARG A 732 29.73 20.81 -18.07
C ARG A 732 28.78 20.18 -19.08
N PHE A 733 27.49 20.39 -18.87
CA PHE A 733 26.44 19.71 -19.60
C PHE A 733 25.38 20.69 -20.08
N HIS A 734 24.73 20.37 -21.19
CA HIS A 734 23.50 21.04 -21.62
C HIS A 734 22.36 20.66 -20.65
N LEU A 735 21.33 21.49 -20.51
CA LEU A 735 20.25 21.16 -19.56
C LEU A 735 19.38 19.97 -20.01
N ALA A 736 19.10 19.87 -21.31
CA ALA A 736 18.25 18.84 -21.91
C ALA A 736 18.94 18.00 -22.99
N GLY A 737 20.07 18.46 -23.54
CA GLY A 737 20.81 17.77 -24.60
C GLY A 737 21.34 18.75 -25.64
N PRO A 738 22.21 18.29 -26.55
CA PRO A 738 22.85 19.15 -27.55
C PRO A 738 21.91 19.59 -28.70
N GLU A 739 20.91 18.78 -29.08
CA GLU A 739 19.99 19.13 -30.18
C GLU A 739 18.89 20.12 -29.81
N TYR A 740 18.58 20.22 -28.51
CA TYR A 740 17.52 21.08 -28.01
C TYR A 740 18.06 22.10 -26.98
N PRO A 741 18.87 23.06 -27.44
CA PRO A 741 19.49 24.05 -26.59
C PRO A 741 18.45 25.00 -25.97
N THR A 742 18.78 25.63 -24.85
CA THR A 742 17.79 26.38 -24.06
C THR A 742 17.23 27.60 -24.77
N SER A 743 17.93 28.17 -25.75
CA SER A 743 17.38 29.25 -26.59
C SER A 743 16.11 28.86 -27.36
N GLN A 744 15.86 27.57 -27.56
CA GLN A 744 14.65 27.05 -28.23
C GLN A 744 13.49 26.77 -27.26
N TRP A 745 13.71 26.90 -25.95
CA TRP A 745 12.73 26.47 -24.97
C TRP A 745 11.57 27.44 -24.89
N GLN A 746 10.37 26.88 -24.94
CA GLN A 746 9.15 27.60 -24.59
C GLN A 746 8.97 27.62 -23.07
N PRO A 747 8.41 28.70 -22.50
CA PRO A 747 8.03 28.74 -21.10
C PRO A 747 7.07 27.60 -20.74
N ASP A 748 7.07 27.21 -19.47
CA ASP A 748 6.15 26.25 -18.85
C ASP A 748 6.23 24.79 -19.33
N LEU A 749 6.91 24.48 -20.44
CA LEU A 749 7.22 23.10 -20.82
C LEU A 749 8.40 22.56 -19.98
N PRO A 750 8.24 21.41 -19.29
CA PRO A 750 9.34 20.75 -18.63
C PRO A 750 10.16 19.93 -19.63
N TRP A 751 11.47 19.97 -19.50
CA TRP A 751 12.42 19.19 -20.28
C TRP A 751 13.36 18.40 -19.37
N ARG A 752 13.64 17.16 -19.76
CA ARG A 752 14.64 16.32 -19.12
C ARG A 752 15.92 16.28 -19.95
N GLY A 753 17.06 16.12 -19.29
CA GLY A 753 18.33 15.81 -19.93
C GLY A 753 18.98 14.60 -19.26
N GLU A 754 19.56 13.73 -20.07
CA GLU A 754 20.30 12.54 -19.63
C GLU A 754 21.80 12.81 -19.69
N HIS A 755 22.51 12.51 -18.59
CA HIS A 755 23.92 12.86 -18.44
C HIS A 755 24.71 11.69 -17.86
N ALA A 756 25.89 11.43 -18.43
CA ALA A 756 26.84 10.47 -17.89
C ALA A 756 27.99 11.22 -17.21
N VAL A 757 28.15 11.03 -15.89
CA VAL A 757 29.21 11.65 -15.09
C VAL A 757 30.16 10.55 -14.62
N VAL A 758 31.42 10.60 -15.06
CA VAL A 758 32.47 9.68 -14.58
C VAL A 758 32.90 10.10 -13.18
N LEU A 759 32.84 9.17 -12.23
CA LEU A 759 33.23 9.42 -10.86
C LEU A 759 34.75 9.28 -10.69
N PRO A 760 35.43 10.20 -10.00
CA PRO A 760 36.88 10.11 -9.77
C PRO A 760 37.28 8.76 -9.13
N PRO A 761 38.37 8.11 -9.60
CA PRO A 761 38.85 6.88 -8.99
C PRO A 761 39.43 7.10 -7.59
N GLU A 762 39.81 8.32 -7.22
CA GLU A 762 40.32 8.68 -5.89
C GLU A 762 39.22 9.01 -4.87
N LEU A 763 37.95 8.69 -5.17
CA LEU A 763 36.85 8.98 -4.25
C LEU A 763 37.04 8.32 -2.88
N ALA A 764 36.96 9.11 -1.82
CA ALA A 764 37.05 8.60 -0.46
C ALA A 764 35.82 7.74 -0.10
N THR A 765 36.02 6.47 0.23
CA THR A 765 34.94 5.56 0.65
C THR A 765 34.56 5.74 2.13
N GLY A 766 33.36 5.32 2.51
CA GLY A 766 32.86 5.35 3.89
C GLY A 766 32.27 6.69 4.36
N ARG A 767 32.09 7.67 3.47
CA ARG A 767 31.52 8.99 3.80
C ARG A 767 30.45 9.44 2.80
N GLU A 768 29.70 10.47 3.19
CA GLU A 768 28.75 11.13 2.31
C GLU A 768 29.43 12.24 1.50
N HIS A 769 29.14 12.28 0.20
CA HIS A 769 29.61 13.29 -0.75
C HIS A 769 28.47 14.21 -1.18
N ARG A 770 28.75 15.50 -1.27
CA ARG A 770 27.80 16.51 -1.72
C ARG A 770 27.75 16.53 -3.23
N LEU A 771 26.55 16.44 -3.78
CA LEU A 771 26.27 16.66 -5.20
C LEU A 771 25.67 18.04 -5.39
N SER A 772 26.15 18.78 -6.39
CA SER A 772 25.52 20.04 -6.76
C SER A 772 25.61 20.38 -8.24
N LEU A 773 24.70 21.21 -8.71
CA LEU A 773 24.66 21.76 -10.07
C LEU A 773 24.86 23.27 -10.01
N GLN A 774 25.91 23.79 -10.63
CA GLN A 774 26.08 25.22 -10.84
C GLN A 774 25.54 25.59 -12.21
N LEU A 775 24.45 26.34 -12.26
CA LEU A 775 23.94 26.87 -13.52
C LEU A 775 24.91 27.93 -14.07
N LEU A 776 25.13 27.92 -15.39
CA LEU A 776 26.00 28.82 -16.13
C LEU A 776 25.18 29.56 -17.19
N ASP A 777 25.37 30.89 -17.29
CA ASP A 777 24.79 31.72 -18.34
C ASP A 777 25.41 31.42 -19.73
N PRO A 778 24.90 32.00 -20.82
CA PRO A 778 25.45 31.79 -22.16
C PRO A 778 26.91 32.24 -22.34
N ASN A 779 27.41 33.09 -21.44
CA ASN A 779 28.82 33.52 -21.41
C ASN A 779 29.68 32.64 -20.49
N GLY A 780 29.12 31.57 -19.91
CA GLY A 780 29.79 30.67 -18.98
C GLY A 780 29.94 31.20 -17.56
N ARG A 781 29.23 32.27 -17.18
CA ARG A 781 29.28 32.84 -15.83
C ARG A 781 28.31 32.11 -14.90
N PRO A 782 28.71 31.77 -13.66
CA PRO A 782 27.82 31.18 -12.67
C PRO A 782 26.58 32.03 -12.40
N LEU A 783 25.40 31.41 -12.44
CA LEU A 783 24.11 32.04 -12.14
C LEU A 783 23.56 31.52 -10.80
N GLY A 784 23.61 32.37 -9.78
CA GLY A 784 23.16 32.05 -8.43
C GLY A 784 23.99 30.98 -7.73
N GLU A 785 23.59 30.61 -6.52
CA GLU A 785 24.23 29.55 -5.73
C GLU A 785 23.99 28.16 -6.35
N PRO A 786 24.94 27.21 -6.23
CA PRO A 786 24.74 25.83 -6.64
C PRO A 786 23.45 25.21 -6.09
N ILE A 787 22.79 24.40 -6.90
CA ILE A 787 21.63 23.60 -6.48
C ILE A 787 22.15 22.29 -5.89
N GLU A 788 21.90 22.05 -4.61
CA GLU A 788 22.26 20.78 -3.98
C GLU A 788 21.30 19.66 -4.39
N LEU A 789 21.86 18.51 -4.80
CA LEU A 789 21.10 17.33 -5.15
C LEU A 789 21.01 16.38 -3.94
N THR A 790 19.85 16.29 -3.31
CA THR A 790 19.59 15.41 -2.17
C THR A 790 18.96 14.08 -2.62
N PRO A 791 19.18 12.96 -1.89
CA PRO A 791 20.09 12.79 -0.76
C PRO A 791 21.56 12.88 -1.19
N ARG A 792 22.51 12.86 -0.26
CA ARG A 792 23.94 12.82 -0.59
C ARG A 792 24.32 11.46 -1.19
N LEU A 793 25.43 11.40 -1.93
CA LEU A 793 26.00 10.12 -2.37
C LEU A 793 26.77 9.50 -1.22
N ARG A 794 26.56 8.21 -0.95
CA ARG A 794 27.32 7.47 0.06
C ARG A 794 28.15 6.40 -0.64
N TYR A 795 29.45 6.40 -0.37
CA TYR A 795 30.41 5.38 -0.80
C TYR A 795 30.89 4.56 0.38
#